data_AF-A0AA38PUD7-F1
#
_entry.id   AF-A0AA38PUD7-F1
#
_cell.length_a   1.000
_cell.length_b   1.000
_cell.length_c   1.000
_cell.angle_alpha   90.00
_cell.angle_beta   90.00
_cell.angle_gamma   90.00
#
_symmetry.space_group_name_H-M   'P 1'
#
loop_
_entity.id
_entity.type
_entity.pdbx_description
1 polymer ?
#
loop_
_entity_poly.entity_id
_entity_poly.type
_entity_poly.pdbx_seq_one_letter_code
_entity_poly.pdbx_strand_id
1 'polypeptide(L)'
;MSKLFKEIWVRTPLSSTFRSSSSGGVELSVGSSEPLMKGIDKEIALDEPGPEKCELRIEGMTCGSCVEAIEGMLRPQAGIHSIKVALLAERGVIEFDPKQWSVEKIVEEISDIGFDATAIPPSREDEVTLRIYGMTCSSCTTTVESGLASIPGIQSVSISLVSETCQIAFDRGIIGPREMISHIEDMGFDAMISDENNATQLQSLTRTKEVMEWRKRLSWSLLFAVPVFLLTMVIPHVPGLKLFHQIQIYNGLYLSDVLVMLITTPAQFWVGAKFYRAAYKSLKHGTATMDVLVMLGTSSAYFYSLASLACAAFNSTSGFRPMLFFDTSTMLIMFVSMGRYLENKAKGRTSAALTDLMALAPSMATIYTDAECTQEKKIATELVEVGDTVKLVPGDKIPADGNVIRGSSSVDESAITGEAVPVLKQVGDTVIGGTVNGLGTFDMVVTRAGKDTALAQIVKLVEDAQTSKAPIQAFADKVAGYFVPTVISLGVITFIAWVAITSLTSDDSLPAMFHRHGSSKLAVCLQMCISVIVVACPCALGLSTPTAIMVGTGMGAKNGILIKGGRALEASKNIKRIVLDKTGTVTVGKLSVVGLCWVPADGVENTELYGGDPDLNGLCADGVTMRRSVIAMVSATEARSEHPLAKAIAVYGKDLLKEDGPEPDVDIESFESVTGAGVKALLSCAGQKYVVLIGNATFITQSQSGSLNSSLAAFESQETKLGRTIIYVSIQKGTSRPQPLLSVSLADSPKPSSKHAIRALQNMGIEVDMMTGDGKATAIAIAKQVGIRPENVWSTMTPKGKATMITELIEKHGDGVAMVGDGINDSPALVAATVGIALSSGTSVAIEAADIVLMRSDLLDVVAALHLSRSIFAVIKRNLIWACIYNVLGIPLAMGLFLPIGLYMHPMMAGAAMAFSSVSVVTSSLTLKWWRRPADSLMPDDTSVDSGAGWTGLFFDSARSAVGDAWGSVRGLVSGRQTDYGYSQLPVEMSSASAV
;
A
#
# COMPACT_ATOMS: atom_id res chain seq x y z
N MET A 1 -12.01 -36.53 11.81
CA MET A 1 -11.42 -35.17 11.72
C MET A 1 -12.35 -34.03 12.12
N SER A 2 -13.69 -34.11 12.07
CA SER A 2 -14.57 -33.00 12.54
C SER A 2 -14.89 -33.00 14.04
N LYS A 3 -14.57 -34.07 14.78
CA LYS A 3 -14.74 -34.13 16.26
C LYS A 3 -13.54 -33.60 17.05
N LEU A 4 -12.31 -33.71 16.54
CA LEU A 4 -11.11 -33.21 17.21
C LEU A 4 -11.01 -31.67 17.22
N PHE A 5 -11.66 -31.01 16.24
CA PHE A 5 -11.70 -29.54 16.13
C PHE A 5 -12.73 -28.88 17.06
N LYS A 6 -13.64 -29.65 17.68
CA LYS A 6 -14.74 -29.10 18.50
C LYS A 6 -14.45 -29.14 20.01
N GLU A 7 -13.45 -29.91 20.45
CA GLU A 7 -13.13 -30.08 21.88
C GLU A 7 -12.08 -29.11 22.43
N ILE A 8 -11.36 -28.36 21.58
CA ILE A 8 -10.34 -27.40 22.03
C ILE A 8 -10.94 -26.02 22.38
N TRP A 9 -12.21 -25.76 22.05
CA TRP A 9 -12.83 -24.43 22.24
C TRP A 9 -13.82 -24.32 23.41
N VAL A 10 -13.96 -25.36 24.23
CA VAL A 10 -14.84 -25.32 25.42
C VAL A 10 -14.18 -26.06 26.56
N ARG A 11 -13.46 -25.32 27.44
CA ARG A 11 -13.36 -25.56 28.90
C ARG A 11 -12.28 -24.69 29.55
N THR A 12 -12.72 -23.61 30.19
CA THR A 12 -12.25 -23.24 31.54
C THR A 12 -13.36 -22.42 32.21
N PRO A 13 -14.14 -23.02 33.13
CA PRO A 13 -14.84 -22.27 34.16
C PRO A 13 -14.01 -22.31 35.45
N LEU A 14 -14.01 -21.22 36.21
CA LEU A 14 -14.19 -21.27 37.67
C LEU A 14 -14.38 -19.86 38.23
N SER A 15 -15.63 -19.65 38.65
CA SER A 15 -16.14 -18.62 39.55
C SER A 15 -15.49 -18.68 40.93
N SER A 16 -15.39 -17.53 41.61
CA SER A 16 -15.66 -17.46 43.04
C SER A 16 -16.65 -16.33 43.33
N THR A 17 -17.74 -16.74 43.96
CA THR A 17 -18.89 -15.95 44.38
C THR A 17 -18.60 -15.41 45.79
N PHE A 18 -18.93 -14.15 46.07
CA PHE A 18 -19.28 -13.73 47.43
C PHE A 18 -20.62 -12.99 47.43
N ARG A 19 -21.42 -13.35 48.43
CA ARG A 19 -22.88 -13.15 48.56
C ARG A 19 -23.27 -11.72 48.90
N SER A 20 -24.51 -11.40 48.51
CA SER A 20 -25.34 -10.26 48.89
C SER A 20 -25.78 -10.25 50.37
N SER A 21 -25.94 -9.05 50.93
CA SER A 21 -27.01 -8.74 51.89
C SER A 21 -27.46 -7.27 51.77
N SER A 22 -28.77 -7.08 51.88
CA SER A 22 -29.59 -5.88 51.63
C SER A 22 -29.68 -4.88 52.79
N SER A 23 -29.83 -3.60 52.47
CA SER A 23 -30.61 -2.50 53.11
C SER A 23 -29.88 -1.18 52.77
N GLY A 24 -30.46 -0.20 52.08
CA GLY A 24 -31.62 0.61 52.43
C GLY A 24 -31.11 2.04 52.71
N GLY A 25 -31.57 3.05 51.97
CA GLY A 25 -31.33 4.46 52.30
C GLY A 25 -30.81 5.32 51.16
N VAL A 26 -31.68 6.17 50.64
CA VAL A 26 -31.41 7.30 49.75
C VAL A 26 -30.72 8.40 50.55
N GLU A 27 -29.65 9.01 50.02
CA GLU A 27 -29.34 10.43 50.28
C GLU A 27 -28.38 11.01 49.22
N LEU A 28 -28.77 12.16 48.66
CA LEU A 28 -27.98 12.99 47.75
C LEU A 28 -26.93 13.78 48.55
N SER A 29 -25.74 13.97 47.98
CA SER A 29 -24.98 15.20 48.25
C SER A 29 -24.06 15.60 47.08
N VAL A 30 -24.31 16.84 46.64
CA VAL A 30 -23.51 17.70 45.77
C VAL A 30 -22.07 17.85 46.31
N GLY A 31 -21.08 17.86 45.42
CA GLY A 31 -19.69 18.15 45.78
C GLY A 31 -18.80 18.37 44.56
N SER A 32 -18.55 19.64 44.28
CA SER A 32 -17.77 20.22 43.19
C SER A 32 -16.25 20.02 43.30
N SER A 33 -15.58 20.47 42.24
CA SER A 33 -14.22 21.03 42.13
C SER A 33 -13.02 20.09 41.99
N GLU A 34 -12.42 20.20 40.80
CA GLU A 34 -10.99 20.07 40.51
C GLU A 34 -10.08 20.58 41.64
N PRO A 35 -8.85 20.05 41.79
CA PRO A 35 -7.78 20.79 42.41
C PRO A 35 -6.83 21.35 41.34
N LEU A 36 -6.88 22.67 41.21
CA LEU A 36 -5.83 23.52 40.67
C LEU A 36 -4.55 23.44 41.51
N MET A 37 -3.42 23.59 40.82
CA MET A 37 -2.05 23.68 41.33
C MET A 37 -1.89 24.46 42.65
N LYS A 38 -1.01 23.93 43.53
CA LYS A 38 -0.06 24.74 44.31
C LYS A 38 1.25 23.95 44.46
N GLY A 39 2.32 24.55 43.97
CA GLY A 39 3.67 24.01 44.08
C GLY A 39 4.38 24.37 45.36
N ILE A 40 5.48 23.64 45.57
CA ILE A 40 6.80 23.99 46.12
C ILE A 40 7.23 22.86 47.06
N ASP A 41 7.98 21.91 46.50
CA ASP A 41 9.37 21.65 46.88
C ASP A 41 10.00 20.76 45.79
N LYS A 42 10.76 21.43 44.91
CA LYS A 42 11.63 20.80 43.91
C LYS A 42 12.87 20.28 44.63
N GLU A 43 12.88 18.98 44.93
CA GLU A 43 14.12 18.21 44.89
C GLU A 43 14.16 17.41 43.59
N ILE A 44 15.30 17.52 42.93
CA ILE A 44 15.57 17.12 41.55
C ILE A 44 15.54 15.59 41.45
N ALA A 45 14.44 15.03 40.96
CA ALA A 45 14.42 13.71 40.35
C ALA A 45 14.68 13.90 38.84
N LEU A 46 15.88 13.50 38.43
CA LEU A 46 16.36 13.49 37.05
C LEU A 46 15.36 12.78 36.12
N ASP A 47 15.18 13.35 34.92
CA ASP A 47 14.46 12.77 33.78
C ASP A 47 14.68 11.26 33.66
N GLU A 48 13.59 10.49 33.73
CA GLU A 48 13.62 9.14 33.16
C GLU A 48 13.39 9.26 31.64
N PRO A 49 14.36 8.88 30.79
CA PRO A 49 14.15 8.85 29.35
C PRO A 49 13.06 7.82 29.04
N GLY A 50 12.04 8.24 28.28
CA GLY A 50 11.01 7.34 27.77
C GLY A 50 11.59 6.29 26.81
N PRO A 51 10.79 5.28 26.43
CA PRO A 51 11.23 4.23 25.52
C PRO A 51 11.71 4.81 24.19
N GLU A 52 12.88 4.38 23.75
CA GLU A 52 13.51 4.82 22.50
C GLU A 52 13.19 3.81 21.39
N LYS A 53 13.06 4.31 20.16
CA LYS A 53 12.71 3.51 18.98
C LYS A 53 13.91 3.48 18.03
N CYS A 54 14.45 2.30 17.76
CA CYS A 54 15.41 2.12 16.67
C CYS A 54 14.79 1.35 15.51
N GLU A 55 15.30 1.65 14.33
CA GLU A 55 14.98 0.92 13.11
C GLU A 55 16.24 0.27 12.58
N LEU A 56 16.12 -0.98 12.17
CA LEU A 56 17.22 -1.82 11.74
C LEU A 56 16.87 -2.41 10.39
N ARG A 57 17.86 -2.55 9.52
CA ARG A 57 17.78 -3.40 8.35
C ARG A 57 18.34 -4.78 8.69
N ILE A 58 17.61 -5.83 8.36
CA ILE A 58 17.91 -7.22 8.74
C ILE A 58 17.92 -8.08 7.48
N GLU A 59 19.12 -8.48 7.03
CA GLU A 59 19.35 -9.26 5.83
C GLU A 59 19.43 -10.77 6.12
N GLY A 60 19.17 -11.59 5.10
CA GLY A 60 19.25 -13.05 5.20
C GLY A 60 18.01 -13.74 5.79
N MET A 61 16.93 -13.00 6.08
CA MET A 61 15.64 -13.59 6.44
C MET A 61 15.00 -14.25 5.22
N THR A 62 14.55 -15.50 5.37
CA THR A 62 14.08 -16.27 4.21
C THR A 62 12.63 -16.76 4.29
N CYS A 63 12.02 -16.73 5.48
CA CYS A 63 10.63 -17.13 5.69
C CYS A 63 10.13 -16.65 7.07
N GLY A 64 8.84 -16.84 7.35
CA GLY A 64 8.20 -16.50 8.62
C GLY A 64 8.84 -17.08 9.87
N SER A 65 9.44 -18.27 9.78
CA SER A 65 10.13 -18.86 10.93
C SER A 65 11.40 -18.08 11.32
N CYS A 66 12.05 -17.40 10.37
CA CYS A 66 13.19 -16.51 10.67
C CYS A 66 12.72 -15.28 11.46
N VAL A 67 11.56 -14.75 11.09
CA VAL A 67 10.96 -13.59 11.74
C VAL A 67 10.51 -13.93 13.17
N GLU A 68 9.83 -15.06 13.36
CA GLU A 68 9.44 -15.56 14.68
C GLU A 68 10.66 -15.91 15.54
N ALA A 69 11.78 -16.35 14.94
CA ALA A 69 13.03 -16.56 15.67
C ALA A 69 13.58 -15.26 16.26
N ILE A 70 13.60 -14.18 15.47
CA ILE A 70 14.07 -12.86 15.92
C ILE A 70 13.10 -12.29 16.97
N GLU A 71 11.81 -12.23 16.66
CA GLU A 71 10.78 -11.68 17.57
C GLU A 71 10.67 -12.52 18.84
N GLY A 72 10.65 -13.84 18.73
CA GLY A 72 10.52 -14.77 19.84
C GLY A 72 11.70 -14.76 20.80
N MET A 73 12.91 -14.36 20.35
CA MET A 73 14.10 -14.31 21.19
C MET A 73 14.35 -12.93 21.81
N LEU A 74 13.96 -11.84 21.14
CA LEU A 74 14.10 -10.48 21.66
C LEU A 74 12.91 -10.05 22.54
N ARG A 75 11.68 -10.45 22.19
CA ARG A 75 10.46 -10.06 22.93
C ARG A 75 10.43 -10.48 24.42
N PRO A 76 11.01 -11.62 24.84
CA PRO A 76 11.05 -12.00 26.25
C PRO A 76 12.11 -11.25 27.06
N GLN A 77 13.02 -10.52 26.42
CA GLN A 77 14.14 -9.88 27.11
C GLN A 77 13.70 -8.61 27.85
N ALA A 78 14.21 -8.42 29.07
CA ALA A 78 13.91 -7.25 29.88
C ALA A 78 14.41 -5.97 29.18
N GLY A 79 13.58 -4.92 29.18
CA GLY A 79 13.88 -3.65 28.52
C GLY A 79 13.48 -3.56 27.04
N ILE A 80 12.94 -4.62 26.42
CA ILE A 80 12.35 -4.55 25.07
C ILE A 80 10.82 -4.49 25.19
N HIS A 81 10.23 -3.36 24.81
CA HIS A 81 8.78 -3.14 24.91
C HIS A 81 8.03 -3.70 23.70
N SER A 82 8.59 -3.54 22.50
CA SER A 82 7.94 -3.92 21.25
C SER A 82 8.99 -4.24 20.19
N ILE A 83 8.76 -5.31 19.43
CA ILE A 83 9.57 -5.69 18.28
C ILE A 83 8.65 -6.08 17.12
N LYS A 84 8.93 -5.53 15.94
CA LYS A 84 8.21 -5.81 14.70
C LYS A 84 9.20 -5.97 13.55
N VAL A 85 9.27 -7.15 12.95
CA VAL A 85 10.23 -7.47 11.87
C VAL A 85 9.54 -7.79 10.55
N ALA A 86 9.62 -6.89 9.58
CA ALA A 86 9.01 -7.03 8.26
C ALA A 86 9.89 -7.84 7.28
N LEU A 87 9.49 -9.09 6.97
CA LEU A 87 10.23 -9.98 6.06
C LEU A 87 10.44 -9.40 4.65
N LEU A 88 9.45 -8.71 4.10
CA LEU A 88 9.49 -8.21 2.71
C LEU A 88 10.35 -6.95 2.53
N ALA A 89 10.41 -6.14 3.58
CA ALA A 89 11.15 -4.89 3.61
C ALA A 89 12.54 -5.04 4.23
N GLU A 90 12.89 -6.26 4.71
CA GLU A 90 14.14 -6.53 5.43
C GLU A 90 14.37 -5.52 6.56
N ARG A 91 13.30 -5.13 7.26
CA ARG A 91 13.32 -4.03 8.25
C ARG A 91 12.75 -4.49 9.58
N GLY A 92 13.43 -4.19 10.67
CA GLY A 92 13.00 -4.40 12.05
C GLY A 92 12.81 -3.06 12.76
N VAL A 93 11.74 -2.93 13.51
CA VAL A 93 11.46 -1.77 14.37
C VAL A 93 11.37 -2.26 15.79
N ILE A 94 12.18 -1.67 16.67
CA ILE A 94 12.33 -2.10 18.06
C ILE A 94 12.17 -0.89 18.97
N GLU A 95 11.25 -1.01 19.93
CA GLU A 95 11.08 -0.06 21.03
C GLU A 95 11.70 -0.67 22.29
N PHE A 96 12.71 0.00 22.84
CA PHE A 96 13.52 -0.48 23.95
C PHE A 96 13.80 0.62 24.97
N ASP A 97 14.18 0.20 26.17
CA ASP A 97 14.66 1.07 27.24
C ASP A 97 16.17 1.36 27.04
N PRO A 98 16.56 2.61 26.77
CA PRO A 98 17.95 2.97 26.50
C PRO A 98 18.89 2.77 27.70
N LYS A 99 18.34 2.56 28.92
CA LYS A 99 19.16 2.21 30.10
C LYS A 99 19.71 0.79 30.05
N GLN A 100 19.06 -0.12 29.34
CA GLN A 100 19.38 -1.57 29.32
C GLN A 100 19.94 -2.05 27.98
N TRP A 101 19.57 -1.35 26.90
CA TRP A 101 19.90 -1.71 25.52
C TRP A 101 20.48 -0.51 24.78
N SER A 102 21.50 -0.75 23.96
CA SER A 102 21.97 0.21 22.95
C SER A 102 21.67 -0.34 21.55
N VAL A 103 21.62 0.54 20.56
CA VAL A 103 21.32 0.16 19.17
C VAL A 103 22.36 -0.85 18.65
N GLU A 104 23.63 -0.67 18.97
CA GLU A 104 24.72 -1.56 18.59
C GLU A 104 24.58 -2.94 19.23
N LYS A 105 24.18 -2.99 20.50
CA LYS A 105 23.94 -4.24 21.22
C LYS A 105 22.76 -5.01 20.61
N ILE A 106 21.72 -4.32 20.15
CA ILE A 106 20.60 -4.95 19.46
C ILE A 106 21.03 -5.49 18.09
N VAL A 107 21.85 -4.73 17.35
CA VAL A 107 22.42 -5.17 16.06
C VAL A 107 23.30 -6.41 16.23
N GLU A 108 24.15 -6.42 17.26
CA GLU A 108 25.00 -7.56 17.60
C GLU A 108 24.16 -8.78 17.97
N GLU A 109 23.13 -8.60 18.81
CA GLU A 109 22.23 -9.69 19.20
C GLU A 109 21.54 -10.31 17.97
N ILE A 110 21.00 -9.49 17.05
CA ILE A 110 20.37 -9.96 15.80
C ILE A 110 21.38 -10.67 14.88
N SER A 111 22.59 -10.14 14.78
CA SER A 111 23.70 -10.73 14.04
C SER A 111 24.10 -12.09 14.60
N ASP A 112 24.06 -12.22 15.92
CA ASP A 112 24.27 -13.47 16.63
C ASP A 112 23.18 -14.49 16.32
N ILE A 113 21.89 -14.11 16.30
CA ILE A 113 20.77 -14.99 15.87
C ILE A 113 21.04 -15.58 14.47
N GLY A 114 21.81 -14.85 13.66
CA GLY A 114 22.34 -15.33 12.40
C GLY A 114 21.94 -14.49 11.20
N PHE A 115 21.28 -13.36 11.43
CA PHE A 115 20.80 -12.43 10.41
C PHE A 115 21.65 -11.17 10.41
N ASP A 116 22.16 -10.75 9.27
CA ASP A 116 23.06 -9.60 9.22
C ASP A 116 22.22 -8.31 9.45
N ALA A 117 22.48 -7.58 10.54
CA ALA A 117 21.72 -6.39 10.91
C ALA A 117 22.54 -5.10 10.78
N THR A 118 21.91 -4.03 10.32
CA THR A 118 22.50 -2.67 10.28
C THR A 118 21.50 -1.65 10.81
N ALA A 119 21.95 -0.69 11.62
CA ALA A 119 21.07 0.34 12.15
C ALA A 119 20.73 1.40 11.10
N ILE A 120 19.48 1.85 11.10
CA ILE A 120 18.99 2.98 10.32
C ILE A 120 18.94 4.18 11.28
N PRO A 121 19.73 5.24 11.06
CA PRO A 121 19.77 6.39 11.96
C PRO A 121 18.40 7.11 12.00
N PRO A 122 17.92 7.53 13.19
CA PRO A 122 16.67 8.27 13.31
C PRO A 122 16.84 9.70 12.78
N SER A 123 16.05 10.09 11.78
CA SER A 123 15.99 11.47 11.29
C SER A 123 15.31 12.36 12.32
N ARG A 124 16.08 12.99 13.21
CA ARG A 124 15.53 13.91 14.24
C ARG A 124 15.99 15.36 14.12
N GLU A 125 16.76 15.70 13.11
CA GLU A 125 17.05 17.08 12.71
C GLU A 125 17.04 17.15 11.18
N ASP A 126 16.89 18.35 10.60
CA ASP A 126 16.99 18.55 9.16
C ASP A 126 18.45 18.37 8.71
N GLU A 127 18.84 17.11 8.61
CA GLU A 127 20.17 16.68 8.22
C GLU A 127 20.18 16.36 6.73
N VAL A 128 21.06 17.00 5.97
CA VAL A 128 21.36 16.64 4.59
C VAL A 128 22.74 16.01 4.53
N THR A 129 22.82 14.88 3.83
CA THR A 129 24.13 14.35 3.44
C THR A 129 24.42 14.80 2.02
N LEU A 130 25.56 15.44 1.79
CA LEU A 130 26.08 15.80 0.48
C LEU A 130 27.27 14.89 0.15
N ARG A 131 27.41 14.49 -1.10
CA ARG A 131 28.66 13.95 -1.64
C ARG A 131 29.46 15.07 -2.28
N ILE A 132 30.72 15.19 -1.89
CA ILE A 132 31.60 16.26 -2.35
C ILE A 132 32.76 15.63 -3.12
N TYR A 133 32.82 15.92 -4.41
CA TYR A 133 33.85 15.44 -5.32
C TYR A 133 35.03 16.40 -5.36
N GLY A 134 36.23 15.85 -5.58
CA GLY A 134 37.46 16.64 -5.67
C GLY A 134 38.18 16.85 -4.34
N MET A 135 37.67 16.33 -3.21
CA MET A 135 38.40 16.32 -1.95
C MET A 135 39.53 15.29 -1.99
N THR A 136 40.78 15.74 -2.04
CA THR A 136 41.96 14.86 -2.18
C THR A 136 42.83 14.79 -0.93
N CYS A 137 42.61 15.67 0.05
CA CYS A 137 43.41 15.76 1.26
C CYS A 137 42.63 16.34 2.44
N SER A 138 43.16 16.18 3.67
CA SER A 138 42.57 16.70 4.91
C SER A 138 42.49 18.24 4.96
N SER A 139 43.29 18.95 4.17
CA SER A 139 43.14 20.41 4.04
C SER A 139 41.88 20.76 3.24
N CYS A 140 41.47 19.95 2.26
CA CYS A 140 40.19 20.16 1.55
C CYS A 140 39.01 20.00 2.51
N THR A 141 39.02 18.98 3.37
CA THR A 141 37.93 18.76 4.35
C THR A 141 37.84 19.94 5.32
N THR A 142 38.97 20.43 5.82
CA THR A 142 38.98 21.57 6.76
C THR A 142 38.45 22.85 6.11
N THR A 143 38.80 23.12 4.84
CA THR A 143 38.30 24.28 4.10
C THR A 143 36.78 24.22 3.91
N VAL A 144 36.25 23.07 3.50
CA VAL A 144 34.82 22.87 3.29
C VAL A 144 34.05 22.91 4.62
N GLU A 145 34.57 22.27 5.68
CA GLU A 145 33.96 22.27 7.01
C GLU A 145 33.88 23.69 7.59
N SER A 146 34.98 24.44 7.52
CA SER A 146 35.05 25.82 8.01
C SER A 146 34.18 26.77 7.17
N GLY A 147 34.15 26.55 5.85
CA GLY A 147 33.33 27.33 4.93
C GLY A 147 31.84 27.14 5.18
N LEU A 148 31.39 25.89 5.26
CA LEU A 148 29.98 25.56 5.56
C LEU A 148 29.58 25.98 6.99
N ALA A 149 30.43 25.78 7.99
CA ALA A 149 30.14 26.20 9.36
C ALA A 149 30.02 27.72 9.53
N SER A 150 30.55 28.51 8.58
CA SER A 150 30.46 29.98 8.60
C SER A 150 29.13 30.53 8.05
N ILE A 151 28.31 29.68 7.43
CA ILE A 151 27.06 30.09 6.79
C ILE A 151 25.93 30.17 7.82
N PRO A 152 25.17 31.27 7.88
CA PRO A 152 24.04 31.38 8.80
C PRO A 152 22.96 30.33 8.48
N GLY A 153 22.54 29.59 9.50
CA GLY A 153 21.54 28.51 9.37
C GLY A 153 22.12 27.10 9.45
N ILE A 154 23.44 26.92 9.33
CA ILE A 154 24.11 25.63 9.52
C ILE A 154 24.47 25.44 11.00
N GLN A 155 24.03 24.36 11.63
CA GLN A 155 24.23 24.06 13.05
C GLN A 155 25.46 23.17 13.29
N SER A 156 25.63 22.14 12.46
CA SER A 156 26.80 21.26 12.52
C SER A 156 27.16 20.72 11.15
N VAL A 157 28.46 20.54 10.91
CA VAL A 157 29.01 19.96 9.69
C VAL A 157 29.95 18.84 10.10
N SER A 158 29.83 17.66 9.49
CA SER A 158 30.80 16.58 9.66
C SER A 158 31.17 15.98 8.30
N ILE A 159 32.48 15.85 8.03
CA ILE A 159 32.98 15.40 6.73
C ILE A 159 33.76 14.11 6.89
N SER A 160 33.42 13.11 6.08
CA SER A 160 34.13 11.83 5.99
C SER A 160 34.86 11.73 4.66
N LEU A 161 36.17 11.99 4.67
CA LEU A 161 37.03 11.93 3.47
C LEU A 161 37.01 10.55 2.80
N VAL A 162 36.92 9.47 3.58
CA VAL A 162 36.94 8.08 3.06
C VAL A 162 35.70 7.77 2.22
N SER A 163 34.58 8.38 2.57
CA SER A 163 33.29 8.17 1.88
C SER A 163 32.94 9.31 0.93
N GLU A 164 33.77 10.36 0.87
CA GLU A 164 33.50 11.61 0.14
C GLU A 164 32.14 12.23 0.52
N THR A 165 31.70 12.04 1.77
CA THR A 165 30.41 12.54 2.27
C THR A 165 30.58 13.65 3.30
N CYS A 166 29.62 14.57 3.32
CA CYS A 166 29.47 15.67 4.25
C CYS A 166 28.05 15.63 4.82
N GLN A 167 27.90 15.42 6.13
CA GLN A 167 26.62 15.51 6.84
C GLN A 167 26.48 16.91 7.43
N ILE A 168 25.36 17.56 7.15
CA ILE A 168 25.10 18.94 7.54
C ILE A 168 23.73 18.98 8.22
N ALA A 169 23.70 19.43 9.47
CA ALA A 169 22.45 19.79 10.16
C ALA A 169 22.20 21.29 9.94
N PHE A 170 21.04 21.65 9.40
CA PHE A 170 20.72 23.03 9.04
C PHE A 170 19.25 23.39 9.31
N ASP A 171 18.96 24.69 9.36
CA ASP A 171 17.61 25.23 9.47
C ASP A 171 17.04 25.53 8.08
N ARG A 172 16.02 24.77 7.67
CA ARG A 172 15.31 24.94 6.38
C ARG A 172 14.64 26.29 6.20
N GLY A 173 14.39 27.03 7.28
CA GLY A 173 13.84 28.38 7.19
C GLY A 173 14.84 29.45 6.76
N ILE A 174 16.14 29.15 6.84
CA ILE A 174 17.23 30.12 6.62
C ILE A 174 18.04 29.78 5.38
N ILE A 175 18.37 28.50 5.17
CA ILE A 175 19.22 28.05 4.05
C ILE A 175 18.68 26.77 3.41
N GLY A 176 18.73 26.71 2.08
CA GLY A 176 18.33 25.55 1.30
C GLY A 176 19.50 24.67 0.84
N PRO A 177 19.27 23.38 0.52
CA PRO A 177 20.29 22.50 -0.06
C PRO A 177 20.95 23.04 -1.33
N ARG A 178 20.21 23.80 -2.14
CA ARG A 178 20.73 24.42 -3.36
C ARG A 178 21.79 25.48 -3.07
N GLU A 179 21.57 26.31 -2.05
CA GLU A 179 22.52 27.36 -1.65
C GLU A 179 23.80 26.75 -1.05
N MET A 180 23.67 25.67 -0.27
CA MET A 180 24.81 24.92 0.25
C MET A 180 25.68 24.36 -0.87
N ILE A 181 25.07 23.78 -1.91
CA ILE A 181 25.80 23.26 -3.09
C ILE A 181 26.50 24.40 -3.83
N SER A 182 25.81 25.52 -4.08
CA SER A 182 26.46 26.66 -4.76
C SER A 182 27.65 27.21 -3.97
N HIS A 183 27.58 27.25 -2.64
CA HIS A 183 28.71 27.66 -1.81
C HIS A 183 29.88 26.66 -1.87
N ILE A 184 29.61 25.36 -2.00
CA ILE A 184 30.65 24.35 -2.18
C ILE A 184 31.28 24.47 -3.58
N GLU A 185 30.48 24.74 -4.62
CA GLU A 185 30.94 25.02 -5.98
C GLU A 185 31.81 26.29 -6.02
N ASP A 186 31.43 27.36 -5.31
CA ASP A 186 32.22 28.59 -5.17
C ASP A 186 33.57 28.36 -4.48
N MET A 187 33.64 27.36 -3.58
CA MET A 187 34.89 26.92 -2.94
C MET A 187 35.76 26.03 -3.85
N GLY A 188 35.27 25.70 -5.06
CA GLY A 188 35.99 24.93 -6.07
C GLY A 188 35.82 23.41 -5.95
N PHE A 189 34.78 22.95 -5.27
CA PHE A 189 34.44 21.53 -5.15
C PHE A 189 33.05 21.25 -5.76
N ASP A 190 32.88 20.10 -6.41
CA ASP A 190 31.56 19.73 -6.91
C ASP A 190 30.77 19.01 -5.82
N ALA A 191 29.53 19.41 -5.56
CA ALA A 191 28.68 18.77 -4.56
C ALA A 191 27.36 18.28 -5.16
N MET A 192 26.90 17.13 -4.69
CA MET A 192 25.59 16.57 -5.03
C MET A 192 24.91 16.09 -3.76
N ILE A 193 23.57 16.18 -3.70
CA ILE A 193 22.83 15.58 -2.58
C ILE A 193 23.07 14.08 -2.60
N SER A 194 23.55 13.54 -1.47
CA SER A 194 23.64 12.10 -1.24
C SER A 194 22.23 11.62 -0.92
N ASP A 195 21.48 11.33 -1.97
CA ASP A 195 20.08 11.00 -1.83
C ASP A 195 19.88 9.68 -1.04
N GLU A 196 18.94 9.67 -0.08
CA GLU A 196 18.40 8.42 0.47
C GLU A 196 17.71 7.59 -0.63
N ASN A 197 17.31 8.19 -1.76
CA ASN A 197 16.81 7.44 -2.91
C ASN A 197 17.86 6.59 -3.61
N ASN A 198 19.16 6.83 -3.36
CA ASN A 198 20.18 5.87 -3.76
C ASN A 198 19.94 4.52 -3.05
N ALA A 199 19.22 4.48 -1.92
CA ALA A 199 18.76 3.25 -1.29
C ALA A 199 17.75 2.48 -2.15
N THR A 200 16.91 3.13 -2.97
CA THR A 200 15.93 2.43 -3.84
C THR A 200 16.58 1.87 -5.10
N GLN A 201 17.50 2.61 -5.72
CA GLN A 201 18.34 2.09 -6.81
C GLN A 201 19.31 1.03 -6.28
N LEU A 202 19.97 1.23 -5.13
CA LEU A 202 20.75 0.20 -4.44
C LEU A 202 19.90 -1.00 -4.03
N GLN A 203 18.66 -0.83 -3.57
CA GLN A 203 17.75 -1.95 -3.25
C GLN A 203 17.40 -2.74 -4.50
N SER A 204 17.09 -2.07 -5.62
CA SER A 204 16.84 -2.74 -6.90
C SER A 204 18.10 -3.49 -7.39
N LEU A 205 19.28 -2.89 -7.23
CA LEU A 205 20.58 -3.49 -7.56
C LEU A 205 20.95 -4.64 -6.61
N THR A 206 20.65 -4.54 -5.33
CA THR A 206 20.91 -5.58 -4.33
C THR A 206 19.99 -6.77 -4.57
N ARG A 207 18.69 -6.52 -4.81
CA ARG A 207 17.71 -7.57 -5.13
C ARG A 207 18.02 -8.25 -6.46
N THR A 208 18.50 -7.52 -7.47
CA THR A 208 19.00 -8.14 -8.72
C THR A 208 20.29 -8.93 -8.50
N LYS A 209 21.23 -8.45 -7.68
CA LYS A 209 22.42 -9.20 -7.25
C LYS A 209 22.04 -10.51 -6.55
N GLU A 210 21.05 -10.51 -5.65
CA GLU A 210 20.58 -11.73 -4.98
C GLU A 210 19.99 -12.74 -5.98
N VAL A 211 19.16 -12.28 -6.91
CA VAL A 211 18.60 -13.12 -7.97
C VAL A 211 19.73 -13.70 -8.84
N MET A 212 20.77 -12.93 -9.13
CA MET A 212 21.96 -13.40 -9.85
C MET A 212 22.79 -14.39 -9.02
N GLU A 213 22.93 -14.18 -7.70
CA GLU A 213 23.64 -15.10 -6.81
C GLU A 213 22.95 -16.46 -6.80
N TRP A 214 21.62 -16.48 -6.64
CA TRP A 214 20.84 -17.71 -6.69
C TRP A 214 20.83 -18.35 -8.07
N ARG A 215 20.84 -17.56 -9.16
CA ARG A 215 21.01 -18.07 -10.52
C ARG A 215 22.37 -18.76 -10.70
N LYS A 216 23.45 -18.15 -10.18
CA LYS A 216 24.80 -18.72 -10.23
C LYS A 216 24.88 -20.00 -9.42
N ARG A 217 24.32 -20.03 -8.21
CA ARG A 217 24.23 -21.24 -7.37
C ARG A 217 23.41 -22.34 -8.03
N LEU A 218 22.27 -22.01 -8.64
CA LEU A 218 21.47 -22.95 -9.42
C LEU A 218 22.29 -23.52 -10.59
N SER A 219 22.99 -22.67 -11.34
CA SER A 219 23.86 -23.11 -12.45
C SER A 219 24.95 -24.08 -11.99
N TRP A 220 25.66 -23.77 -10.88
CA TRP A 220 26.65 -24.68 -10.30
C TRP A 220 26.03 -25.97 -9.76
N SER A 221 24.89 -25.89 -9.08
CA SER A 221 24.17 -27.09 -8.59
C SER A 221 23.73 -27.99 -9.74
N LEU A 222 23.28 -27.41 -10.86
CA LEU A 222 22.88 -28.12 -12.07
C LEU A 222 24.09 -28.77 -12.74
N LEU A 223 25.22 -28.06 -12.81
CA LEU A 223 26.47 -28.57 -13.37
C LEU A 223 26.95 -29.85 -12.66
N PHE A 224 26.74 -29.96 -11.34
CA PHE A 224 27.09 -31.17 -10.59
C PHE A 224 25.96 -32.21 -10.56
N ALA A 225 24.70 -31.79 -10.51
CA ALA A 225 23.55 -32.71 -10.44
C ALA A 225 23.31 -33.49 -11.74
N VAL A 226 23.51 -32.86 -12.91
CA VAL A 226 23.27 -33.51 -14.21
C VAL A 226 24.24 -34.68 -14.44
N PRO A 227 25.57 -34.54 -14.27
CA PRO A 227 26.49 -35.68 -14.36
C PRO A 227 26.16 -36.80 -13.38
N VAL A 228 25.83 -36.47 -12.12
CA VAL A 228 25.43 -37.47 -11.12
C VAL A 228 24.16 -38.20 -11.54
N PHE A 229 23.16 -37.49 -12.07
CA PHE A 229 21.94 -38.10 -12.63
C PHE A 229 22.26 -39.05 -13.79
N LEU A 230 23.11 -38.62 -14.73
CA LEU A 230 23.49 -39.44 -15.88
C LEU A 230 24.25 -40.71 -15.44
N LEU A 231 25.17 -40.60 -14.49
CA LEU A 231 25.97 -41.71 -13.96
C LEU A 231 25.12 -42.74 -13.19
N THR A 232 24.11 -42.28 -12.45
CA THR A 232 23.30 -43.14 -11.56
C THR A 232 22.05 -43.68 -12.21
N MET A 233 21.38 -42.92 -13.08
CA MET A 233 20.07 -43.30 -13.68
C MET A 233 20.17 -43.74 -15.14
N VAL A 234 20.97 -43.05 -15.97
CA VAL A 234 20.99 -43.27 -17.43
C VAL A 234 21.98 -44.37 -17.83
N ILE A 235 23.22 -44.26 -17.36
CA ILE A 235 24.32 -45.18 -17.71
C ILE A 235 24.00 -46.67 -17.40
N PRO A 236 23.32 -47.03 -16.29
CA PRO A 236 22.97 -48.43 -16.03
C PRO A 236 21.98 -49.04 -17.03
N HIS A 237 21.21 -48.24 -17.75
CA HIS A 237 20.19 -48.70 -18.69
C HIS A 237 20.70 -48.83 -20.13
N VAL A 238 21.82 -48.19 -20.47
CA VAL A 238 22.39 -48.20 -21.83
C VAL A 238 23.36 -49.39 -22.00
N PRO A 239 23.08 -50.36 -22.91
CA PRO A 239 23.86 -51.60 -23.03
C PRO A 239 25.36 -51.39 -23.27
N GLY A 240 25.75 -50.36 -24.04
CA GLY A 240 27.15 -50.07 -24.36
C GLY A 240 27.94 -49.39 -23.23
N LEU A 241 27.26 -48.73 -22.28
CA LEU A 241 27.89 -48.03 -21.15
C LEU A 241 27.84 -48.83 -19.85
N LYS A 242 27.13 -49.96 -19.82
CA LYS A 242 27.12 -50.92 -18.69
C LYS A 242 28.51 -51.43 -18.33
N LEU A 243 29.39 -51.60 -19.34
CA LEU A 243 30.79 -51.98 -19.13
C LEU A 243 31.52 -50.99 -18.23
N PHE A 244 31.34 -49.68 -18.44
CA PHE A 244 31.92 -48.63 -17.61
C PHE A 244 31.39 -48.65 -16.17
N HIS A 245 30.12 -49.01 -16.00
CA HIS A 245 29.45 -49.11 -14.71
C HIS A 245 29.90 -50.34 -13.89
N GLN A 246 30.43 -51.37 -14.53
CA GLN A 246 30.87 -52.63 -13.92
C GLN A 246 32.38 -52.69 -13.63
N ILE A 247 33.16 -51.66 -13.97
CA ILE A 247 34.60 -51.60 -13.66
C ILE A 247 34.79 -51.49 -12.14
N GLN A 248 35.40 -52.52 -11.56
CA GLN A 248 35.77 -52.59 -10.15
C GLN A 248 37.21 -52.12 -9.98
N ILE A 249 37.43 -51.12 -9.12
CA ILE A 249 38.77 -50.61 -8.79
C ILE A 249 39.36 -51.42 -7.63
N TYR A 250 38.52 -51.73 -6.65
CA TYR A 250 38.85 -52.47 -5.42
C TYR A 250 37.61 -53.24 -4.98
N ASN A 251 37.75 -54.23 -4.09
CA ASN A 251 36.63 -55.09 -3.70
C ASN A 251 35.45 -54.24 -3.17
N GLY A 252 34.25 -54.43 -3.75
CA GLY A 252 33.05 -53.65 -3.41
C GLY A 252 33.02 -52.18 -3.90
N LEU A 253 34.08 -51.67 -4.52
CA LEU A 253 34.21 -50.28 -5.01
C LEU A 253 34.17 -50.21 -6.54
N TYR A 254 33.08 -49.66 -7.07
CA TYR A 254 32.90 -49.44 -8.51
C TYR A 254 33.39 -48.04 -8.90
N LEU A 255 33.99 -47.93 -10.09
CA LEU A 255 34.47 -46.65 -10.65
C LEU A 255 33.34 -45.60 -10.70
N SER A 256 32.13 -46.01 -11.08
CA SER A 256 30.97 -45.12 -11.15
C SER A 256 30.61 -44.51 -9.77
N ASP A 257 30.67 -45.30 -8.70
CA ASP A 257 30.30 -44.86 -7.35
C ASP A 257 31.35 -43.88 -6.76
N VAL A 258 32.63 -44.10 -7.06
CA VAL A 258 33.72 -43.19 -6.68
C VAL A 258 33.65 -41.87 -7.44
N LEU A 259 33.36 -41.91 -8.75
CA LEU A 259 33.16 -40.70 -9.56
C LEU A 259 31.98 -39.88 -9.06
N VAL A 260 30.87 -40.54 -8.72
CA VAL A 260 29.70 -39.88 -8.13
C VAL A 260 30.05 -39.23 -6.79
N MET A 261 30.81 -39.89 -5.92
CA MET A 261 31.28 -39.31 -4.66
C MET A 261 32.16 -38.06 -4.89
N LEU A 262 33.10 -38.12 -5.84
CA LEU A 262 34.01 -37.02 -6.17
C LEU A 262 33.26 -35.79 -6.73
N ILE A 263 32.22 -36.00 -7.53
CA ILE A 263 31.36 -34.92 -8.05
C ILE A 263 30.41 -34.39 -6.98
N THR A 264 29.90 -35.25 -6.09
CA THR A 264 28.94 -34.89 -5.04
C THR A 264 29.58 -34.08 -3.92
N THR A 265 30.84 -34.37 -3.57
CA THR A 265 31.56 -33.69 -2.47
C THR A 265 31.61 -32.15 -2.62
N PRO A 266 32.03 -31.57 -3.77
CA PRO A 266 32.00 -30.11 -3.96
C PRO A 266 30.56 -29.59 -4.02
N ALA A 267 29.61 -30.33 -4.58
CA ALA A 267 28.21 -29.90 -4.55
C ALA A 267 27.68 -29.78 -3.10
N GLN A 268 28.03 -30.73 -2.23
CA GLN A 268 27.61 -30.75 -0.83
C GLN A 268 28.23 -29.60 -0.02
N PHE A 269 29.57 -29.48 -0.04
CA PHE A 269 30.26 -28.56 0.88
C PHE A 269 30.51 -27.18 0.30
N TRP A 270 30.63 -27.00 -1.02
CA TRP A 270 30.88 -25.70 -1.63
C TRP A 270 29.58 -24.99 -2.02
N VAL A 271 28.73 -25.63 -2.85
CA VAL A 271 27.43 -25.03 -3.21
C VAL A 271 26.51 -24.97 -1.98
N GLY A 272 26.52 -26.03 -1.17
CA GLY A 272 25.74 -26.14 0.05
C GLY A 272 26.25 -25.30 1.24
N ALA A 273 27.44 -24.70 1.17
CA ALA A 273 28.07 -23.97 2.29
C ALA A 273 27.14 -22.92 2.96
N LYS A 274 26.32 -22.23 2.15
CA LYS A 274 25.37 -21.21 2.63
C LYS A 274 24.29 -21.84 3.52
N PHE A 275 23.76 -23.01 3.15
CA PHE A 275 22.78 -23.76 3.95
C PHE A 275 23.40 -24.27 5.25
N TYR A 276 24.65 -24.75 5.22
CA TYR A 276 25.37 -25.16 6.43
C TYR A 276 25.57 -24.01 7.41
N ARG A 277 26.04 -22.84 6.94
CA ARG A 277 26.25 -21.66 7.80
C ARG A 277 24.92 -21.17 8.40
N ALA A 278 23.86 -21.11 7.60
CA ALA A 278 22.54 -20.69 8.06
C ALA A 278 21.91 -21.69 9.06
N ALA A 279 22.02 -22.99 8.79
CA ALA A 279 21.53 -24.04 9.69
C ALA A 279 22.27 -24.03 11.03
N TYR A 280 23.60 -23.89 11.00
CA TYR A 280 24.41 -23.85 12.22
C TYR A 280 24.06 -22.65 13.11
N LYS A 281 23.91 -21.46 12.51
CA LYS A 281 23.44 -20.26 13.20
C LYS A 281 22.07 -20.51 13.85
N SER A 282 21.09 -20.96 13.07
CA SER A 282 19.72 -21.27 13.54
C SER A 282 19.68 -22.24 14.74
N LEU A 283 20.46 -23.33 14.66
CA LEU A 283 20.58 -24.36 15.71
C LEU A 283 21.23 -23.82 17.00
N LYS A 284 22.26 -22.98 16.89
CA LYS A 284 22.94 -22.37 18.05
C LYS A 284 21.97 -21.58 18.93
N HIS A 285 20.95 -20.97 18.30
CA HIS A 285 19.96 -20.12 18.95
C HIS A 285 18.63 -20.83 19.26
N GLY A 286 18.61 -22.16 19.24
CA GLY A 286 17.44 -22.95 19.67
C GLY A 286 16.25 -22.91 18.71
N THR A 287 16.44 -22.47 17.47
CA THR A 287 15.40 -22.44 16.43
C THR A 287 15.70 -23.44 15.32
N ALA A 288 14.66 -23.89 14.61
CA ALA A 288 14.79 -24.79 13.48
C ALA A 288 14.17 -24.14 12.25
N THR A 289 15.03 -23.72 11.31
CA THR A 289 14.62 -23.10 10.04
C THR A 289 14.63 -24.11 8.89
N MET A 290 14.11 -23.72 7.72
CA MET A 290 14.14 -24.54 6.51
C MET A 290 15.54 -25.07 6.18
N ASP A 291 16.58 -24.26 6.38
CA ASP A 291 17.95 -24.63 6.07
C ASP A 291 18.43 -25.79 6.95
N VAL A 292 17.90 -25.92 8.18
CA VAL A 292 18.14 -27.07 9.06
C VAL A 292 17.57 -28.36 8.47
N LEU A 293 16.34 -28.32 7.91
CA LEU A 293 15.73 -29.49 7.26
C LEU A 293 16.55 -29.95 6.05
N VAL A 294 16.97 -29.01 5.22
CA VAL A 294 17.78 -29.29 4.01
C VAL A 294 19.16 -29.83 4.39
N MET A 295 19.80 -29.22 5.39
CA MET A 295 21.10 -29.66 5.91
C MET A 295 21.01 -31.08 6.48
N LEU A 296 20.01 -31.37 7.31
CA LEU A 296 19.82 -32.70 7.91
C LEU A 296 19.58 -33.76 6.84
N GLY A 297 18.69 -33.50 5.86
CA GLY A 297 18.39 -34.44 4.79
C GLY A 297 19.59 -34.75 3.89
N THR A 298 20.29 -33.71 3.44
CA THR A 298 21.45 -33.86 2.53
C THR A 298 22.66 -34.45 3.26
N SER A 299 22.97 -33.98 4.47
CA SER A 299 24.08 -34.54 5.27
C SER A 299 23.85 -36.00 5.61
N SER A 300 22.63 -36.38 5.99
CA SER A 300 22.30 -37.78 6.29
C SER A 300 22.49 -38.68 5.08
N ALA A 301 22.05 -38.25 3.89
CA ALA A 301 22.24 -38.97 2.64
C ALA A 301 23.73 -39.13 2.29
N TYR A 302 24.50 -38.04 2.41
CA TYR A 302 25.93 -38.02 2.09
C TYR A 302 26.76 -38.90 3.03
N PHE A 303 26.62 -38.71 4.36
CA PHE A 303 27.41 -39.46 5.34
C PHE A 303 27.04 -40.95 5.37
N TYR A 304 25.76 -41.31 5.19
CA TYR A 304 25.38 -42.71 5.01
C TYR A 304 26.06 -43.33 3.80
N SER A 305 26.07 -42.63 2.66
CA SER A 305 26.69 -43.13 1.43
C SER A 305 28.20 -43.30 1.58
N LEU A 306 28.85 -42.37 2.26
CA LEU A 306 30.27 -42.47 2.59
C LEU A 306 30.58 -43.66 3.52
N ALA A 307 29.79 -43.83 4.59
CA ALA A 307 29.93 -44.95 5.52
C ALA A 307 29.66 -46.31 4.85
N SER A 308 28.65 -46.37 3.97
CA SER A 308 28.32 -47.58 3.22
C SER A 308 29.41 -47.94 2.20
N LEU A 309 30.03 -46.94 1.56
CA LEU A 309 31.15 -47.13 0.64
C LEU A 309 32.39 -47.61 1.40
N ALA A 310 32.67 -47.05 2.57
CA ALA A 310 33.75 -47.50 3.46
C ALA A 310 33.52 -48.94 3.93
N CYS A 311 32.31 -49.29 4.39
CA CYS A 311 31.98 -50.65 4.80
C CYS A 311 32.09 -51.66 3.66
N ALA A 312 31.68 -51.28 2.44
CA ALA A 312 31.85 -52.14 1.26
C ALA A 312 33.32 -52.39 0.93
N ALA A 313 34.20 -51.40 1.10
CA ALA A 313 35.64 -51.54 0.89
C ALA A 313 36.31 -52.49 1.89
N PHE A 314 35.81 -52.57 3.14
CA PHE A 314 36.34 -53.47 4.17
C PHE A 314 35.70 -54.87 4.16
N ASN A 315 34.63 -55.09 3.41
CA ASN A 315 33.94 -56.38 3.37
C ASN A 315 34.63 -57.34 2.38
N SER A 316 34.91 -58.57 2.83
CA SER A 316 35.60 -59.59 2.01
C SER A 316 34.69 -60.29 1.00
N THR A 317 33.39 -60.01 1.00
CA THR A 317 32.40 -60.68 0.13
C THR A 317 32.49 -60.15 -1.30
N SER A 318 32.85 -60.99 -2.26
CA SER A 318 32.97 -60.62 -3.68
C SER A 318 31.60 -60.33 -4.30
N GLY A 319 31.45 -59.12 -4.87
CA GLY A 319 30.26 -58.74 -5.67
C GLY A 319 29.15 -58.00 -4.93
N PHE A 320 29.29 -57.69 -3.63
CA PHE A 320 28.33 -56.85 -2.91
C PHE A 320 28.43 -55.40 -3.39
N ARG A 321 27.32 -54.83 -3.89
CA ARG A 321 27.22 -53.40 -4.22
C ARG A 321 26.21 -52.72 -3.30
N PRO A 322 26.63 -51.72 -2.49
CA PRO A 322 25.73 -51.03 -1.59
C PRO A 322 24.78 -50.08 -2.33
N MET A 323 23.59 -49.88 -1.77
CA MET A 323 22.71 -48.77 -2.15
C MET A 323 23.28 -47.44 -1.63
N LEU A 324 23.53 -46.49 -2.52
CA LEU A 324 24.10 -45.16 -2.22
C LEU A 324 23.06 -44.06 -2.50
N PHE A 325 23.16 -42.94 -1.78
CA PHE A 325 22.26 -41.77 -1.85
C PHE A 325 22.99 -40.46 -2.23
N PHE A 326 24.16 -40.56 -2.87
CA PHE A 326 24.91 -39.38 -3.33
C PHE A 326 24.12 -38.54 -4.36
N ASP A 327 23.29 -39.19 -5.17
CA ASP A 327 22.32 -38.58 -6.08
C ASP A 327 21.28 -37.75 -5.33
N THR A 328 20.72 -38.31 -4.26
CA THR A 328 19.72 -37.66 -3.43
C THR A 328 20.28 -36.40 -2.80
N SER A 329 21.52 -36.43 -2.29
CA SER A 329 22.17 -35.23 -1.73
C SER A 329 22.31 -34.11 -2.76
N THR A 330 22.88 -34.41 -3.93
CA THR A 330 23.16 -33.42 -4.98
C THR A 330 21.88 -32.86 -5.60
N MET A 331 20.87 -33.70 -5.81
CA MET A 331 19.60 -33.29 -6.40
C MET A 331 18.74 -32.48 -5.44
N LEU A 332 18.74 -32.79 -4.15
CA LEU A 332 18.03 -31.99 -3.16
C LEU A 332 18.60 -30.56 -3.10
N ILE A 333 19.93 -30.41 -3.11
CA ILE A 333 20.58 -29.09 -3.19
C ILE A 333 20.16 -28.35 -4.48
N MET A 334 20.09 -29.06 -5.61
CA MET A 334 19.65 -28.47 -6.88
C MET A 334 18.19 -28.01 -6.84
N PHE A 335 17.25 -28.85 -6.39
CA PHE A 335 15.83 -28.49 -6.32
C PHE A 335 15.54 -27.37 -5.32
N VAL A 336 16.19 -27.37 -4.16
CA VAL A 336 16.06 -26.29 -3.18
C VAL A 336 16.63 -24.98 -3.73
N SER A 337 17.81 -25.02 -4.37
CA SER A 337 18.40 -23.84 -5.02
C SER A 337 17.53 -23.31 -6.15
N MET A 338 16.89 -24.21 -6.92
CA MET A 338 15.90 -23.84 -7.94
C MET A 338 14.68 -23.18 -7.31
N GLY A 339 14.15 -23.74 -6.22
CA GLY A 339 13.05 -23.17 -5.46
C GLY A 339 13.36 -21.74 -4.99
N ARG A 340 14.53 -21.51 -4.39
CA ARG A 340 14.99 -20.19 -3.94
C ARG A 340 15.21 -19.21 -5.08
N TYR A 341 15.75 -19.66 -6.21
CA TYR A 341 15.89 -18.83 -7.41
C TYR A 341 14.53 -18.39 -7.95
N LEU A 342 13.57 -19.32 -8.08
CA LEU A 342 12.22 -19.02 -8.56
C LEU A 342 11.47 -18.10 -7.61
N GLU A 343 11.61 -18.33 -6.30
CA GLU A 343 11.09 -17.47 -5.24
C GLU A 343 11.61 -16.03 -5.37
N ASN A 344 12.92 -15.83 -5.41
CA ASN A 344 13.51 -14.49 -5.45
C ASN A 344 13.29 -13.80 -6.80
N LYS A 345 13.29 -14.55 -7.90
CA LYS A 345 12.91 -14.03 -9.22
C LYS A 345 11.46 -13.54 -9.23
N ALA A 346 10.57 -14.26 -8.57
CA ALA A 346 9.17 -13.86 -8.45
C ALA A 346 9.02 -12.59 -7.61
N LYS A 347 9.65 -12.53 -6.42
CA LYS A 347 9.69 -11.32 -5.58
C LYS A 347 10.24 -10.11 -6.33
N GLY A 348 11.27 -10.29 -7.15
CA GLY A 348 11.81 -9.21 -7.99
C GLY A 348 10.81 -8.62 -8.98
N ARG A 349 9.92 -9.46 -9.55
CA ARG A 349 8.88 -9.01 -10.51
C ARG A 349 7.68 -8.33 -9.84
N THR A 350 7.46 -8.54 -8.54
CA THR A 350 6.37 -7.91 -7.79
C THR A 350 6.73 -6.50 -7.34
N SER A 351 8.02 -6.20 -7.12
CA SER A 351 8.50 -4.85 -6.80
C SER A 351 8.55 -3.89 -7.99
N ALA A 352 8.42 -4.37 -9.23
CA ALA A 352 8.47 -3.53 -10.43
C ALA A 352 7.36 -2.46 -10.46
N ALA A 353 6.19 -2.74 -9.88
CA ALA A 353 5.10 -1.77 -9.81
C ALA A 353 5.44 -0.55 -8.94
N LEU A 354 6.30 -0.70 -7.94
CA LEU A 354 6.79 0.43 -7.13
C LEU A 354 7.83 1.24 -7.93
N THR A 355 8.74 0.56 -8.63
CA THR A 355 9.72 1.20 -9.51
C THR A 355 9.04 2.01 -10.63
N ASP A 356 7.94 1.49 -11.19
CA ASP A 356 7.14 2.20 -12.19
C ASP A 356 6.58 3.52 -11.64
N LEU A 357 6.11 3.54 -10.38
CA LEU A 357 5.58 4.75 -9.73
C LEU A 357 6.69 5.78 -9.47
N MET A 358 7.87 5.33 -9.08
CA MET A 358 9.03 6.21 -8.86
C MET A 358 9.54 6.82 -10.18
N ALA A 359 9.42 6.09 -11.29
CA ALA A 359 9.79 6.59 -12.62
C ALA A 359 8.86 7.69 -13.16
N LEU A 360 7.77 8.01 -12.45
CA LEU A 360 6.86 9.10 -12.80
C LEU A 360 7.47 10.48 -12.49
N ALA A 361 8.34 10.60 -11.49
CA ALA A 361 9.04 11.86 -11.24
C ALA A 361 10.15 12.08 -12.30
N PRO A 362 10.27 13.28 -12.89
CA PRO A 362 11.40 13.62 -13.74
C PRO A 362 12.67 13.78 -12.91
N SER A 363 13.83 13.49 -13.49
CA SER A 363 15.13 13.69 -12.83
C SER A 363 15.63 15.13 -12.87
N MET A 364 15.12 15.95 -13.80
CA MET A 364 15.53 17.34 -14.00
C MET A 364 14.31 18.23 -14.15
N ALA A 365 14.40 19.46 -13.65
CA ALA A 365 13.42 20.53 -13.79
C ALA A 365 14.07 21.79 -14.37
N THR A 366 13.29 22.61 -15.09
CA THR A 366 13.73 23.91 -15.60
C THR A 366 13.10 25.01 -14.74
N ILE A 367 13.92 25.75 -14.01
CA ILE A 367 13.47 26.87 -13.16
C ILE A 367 13.89 28.21 -13.75
N TYR A 368 13.16 29.26 -13.40
CA TYR A 368 13.59 30.64 -13.59
C TYR A 368 14.42 31.11 -12.39
N THR A 369 15.59 31.72 -12.65
CA THR A 369 16.45 32.26 -11.59
C THR A 369 16.08 33.69 -11.20
N ASP A 370 15.43 34.42 -12.10
CA ASP A 370 15.02 35.82 -11.91
C ASP A 370 13.50 35.94 -11.74
N ALA A 371 13.06 36.87 -10.88
CA ALA A 371 11.64 37.18 -10.69
C ALA A 371 10.94 37.69 -11.97
N GLU A 372 11.71 38.23 -12.92
CA GLU A 372 11.22 38.66 -14.24
C GLU A 372 11.02 37.49 -15.24
N CYS A 373 11.36 36.25 -14.85
CA CYS A 373 11.24 35.02 -15.65
C CYS A 373 11.98 35.08 -16.99
N THR A 374 13.22 35.60 -17.01
CA THR A 374 14.03 35.79 -18.22
C THR A 374 15.18 34.79 -18.36
N GLN A 375 15.78 34.37 -17.25
CA GLN A 375 16.89 33.42 -17.22
C GLN A 375 16.43 32.02 -16.76
N GLU A 376 16.69 31.01 -17.60
CA GLU A 376 16.30 29.62 -17.39
C GLU A 376 17.52 28.80 -16.95
N LYS A 377 17.40 28.06 -15.84
CA LYS A 377 18.42 27.12 -15.35
C LYS A 377 17.81 25.73 -15.20
N LYS A 378 18.45 24.72 -15.79
CA LYS A 378 18.06 23.32 -15.64
C LYS A 378 18.77 22.72 -14.42
N ILE A 379 18.01 22.28 -13.43
CA ILE A 379 18.49 21.72 -12.17
C ILE A 379 17.94 20.31 -11.94
N ALA A 380 18.55 19.54 -11.05
CA ALA A 380 17.99 18.27 -10.61
C ALA A 380 16.68 18.51 -9.84
N THR A 381 15.68 17.62 -10.00
CA THR A 381 14.37 17.77 -9.35
C THR A 381 14.47 17.78 -7.82
N GLU A 382 15.48 17.13 -7.24
CA GLU A 382 15.77 17.13 -5.80
C GLU A 382 16.20 18.51 -5.25
N LEU A 383 16.68 19.41 -6.12
CA LEU A 383 17.12 20.77 -5.77
C LEU A 383 16.03 21.82 -5.95
N VAL A 384 14.82 21.41 -6.33
CA VAL A 384 13.68 22.30 -6.46
C VAL A 384 13.17 22.66 -5.08
N GLU A 385 13.01 23.95 -4.81
CA GLU A 385 12.58 24.48 -3.52
C GLU A 385 11.18 25.11 -3.62
N VAL A 386 10.51 25.25 -2.47
CA VAL A 386 9.19 25.91 -2.41
C VAL A 386 9.34 27.39 -2.78
N GLY A 387 8.49 27.88 -3.68
CA GLY A 387 8.57 29.24 -4.22
C GLY A 387 9.31 29.35 -5.55
N ASP A 388 10.02 28.32 -5.99
CA ASP A 388 10.65 28.31 -7.32
C ASP A 388 9.57 28.40 -8.43
N THR A 389 9.87 29.16 -9.49
CA THR A 389 9.02 29.21 -10.68
C THR A 389 9.56 28.23 -11.72
N VAL A 390 8.80 27.17 -12.00
CA VAL A 390 9.15 26.10 -12.94
C VAL A 390 8.44 26.33 -14.26
N LYS A 391 9.20 26.27 -15.36
CA LYS A 391 8.68 26.31 -16.73
C LYS A 391 8.38 24.90 -17.21
N LEU A 392 7.17 24.66 -17.70
CA LEU A 392 6.76 23.38 -18.25
C LEU A 392 6.45 23.51 -19.75
N VAL A 393 7.14 22.71 -20.57
CA VAL A 393 6.88 22.63 -22.01
C VAL A 393 6.01 21.41 -22.35
N PRO A 394 5.42 21.36 -23.56
CA PRO A 394 4.53 20.27 -23.94
C PRO A 394 5.23 18.91 -23.86
N GLY A 395 4.60 17.94 -23.19
CA GLY A 395 5.17 16.61 -22.95
C GLY A 395 6.10 16.48 -21.74
N ASP A 396 6.43 17.59 -21.05
CA ASP A 396 7.21 17.51 -19.81
C ASP A 396 6.42 16.86 -18.68
N LYS A 397 7.14 16.13 -17.82
CA LYS A 397 6.61 15.66 -16.54
C LYS A 397 6.73 16.79 -15.52
N ILE A 398 5.70 16.97 -14.72
CA ILE A 398 5.68 17.99 -13.67
C ILE A 398 6.61 17.53 -12.52
N PRO A 399 7.62 18.32 -12.11
CA PRO A 399 8.64 17.87 -11.15
C PRO A 399 8.18 17.92 -9.68
N ALA A 400 7.29 18.85 -9.33
CA ALA A 400 6.85 19.11 -7.96
C ALA A 400 5.39 19.59 -7.96
N ASP A 401 4.75 19.68 -6.79
CA ASP A 401 3.37 20.20 -6.71
C ASP A 401 3.37 21.73 -6.73
N GLY A 402 2.46 22.36 -7.44
CA GLY A 402 2.47 23.81 -7.60
C GLY A 402 1.15 24.42 -8.08
N ASN A 403 1.15 25.74 -8.20
CA ASN A 403 0.04 26.52 -8.75
C ASN A 403 0.46 27.18 -10.07
N VAL A 404 -0.42 27.12 -11.07
CA VAL A 404 -0.17 27.76 -12.38
C VAL A 404 -0.23 29.29 -12.22
N ILE A 405 0.81 29.99 -12.64
CA ILE A 405 0.88 31.46 -12.61
C ILE A 405 0.71 32.10 -13.99
N ARG A 406 1.17 31.44 -15.06
CA ARG A 406 1.12 31.95 -16.42
C ARG A 406 0.88 30.82 -17.40
N GLY A 407 0.11 31.07 -18.45
CA GLY A 407 -0.24 30.08 -19.46
C GLY A 407 -1.41 29.19 -19.05
N SER A 408 -1.70 28.21 -19.90
CA SER A 408 -2.75 27.21 -19.71
C SER A 408 -2.42 25.98 -20.53
N SER A 409 -2.70 24.79 -20.00
CA SER A 409 -2.50 23.53 -20.70
C SER A 409 -3.45 22.47 -20.19
N SER A 410 -3.67 21.43 -20.99
CA SER A 410 -4.28 20.18 -20.53
C SER A 410 -3.21 19.33 -19.83
N VAL A 411 -3.47 18.83 -18.64
CA VAL A 411 -2.55 17.95 -17.90
C VAL A 411 -3.15 16.56 -17.80
N ASP A 412 -2.36 15.55 -18.18
CA ASP A 412 -2.71 14.14 -18.00
C ASP A 412 -2.31 13.69 -16.60
N GLU A 413 -3.33 13.52 -15.76
CA GLU A 413 -3.20 13.05 -14.38
C GLU A 413 -3.41 11.53 -14.23
N SER A 414 -3.59 10.80 -15.35
CA SER A 414 -3.96 9.37 -15.37
C SER A 414 -3.00 8.48 -14.60
N ALA A 415 -1.71 8.82 -14.51
CA ALA A 415 -0.73 8.02 -13.77
C ALA A 415 -0.98 8.02 -12.25
N ILE A 416 -1.64 9.05 -11.72
CA ILE A 416 -1.85 9.26 -10.27
C ILE A 416 -3.33 9.15 -9.92
N THR A 417 -4.20 9.83 -10.66
CA THR A 417 -5.65 9.79 -10.44
C THR A 417 -6.26 8.58 -11.13
N GLY A 418 -5.68 8.09 -12.24
CA GLY A 418 -6.22 7.00 -13.04
C GLY A 418 -7.36 7.42 -13.97
N GLU A 419 -7.68 8.71 -14.06
CA GLU A 419 -8.65 9.25 -15.01
C GLU A 419 -7.99 9.40 -16.38
N ALA A 420 -8.60 8.84 -17.44
CA ALA A 420 -7.99 8.81 -18.77
C ALA A 420 -8.14 10.15 -19.53
N VAL A 421 -8.99 11.06 -19.05
CA VAL A 421 -9.27 12.34 -19.72
C VAL A 421 -8.37 13.42 -19.14
N PRO A 422 -7.54 14.11 -19.96
CA PRO A 422 -6.71 15.21 -19.50
C PRO A 422 -7.54 16.37 -18.94
N VAL A 423 -7.10 16.93 -17.82
CA VAL A 423 -7.78 18.03 -17.13
C VAL A 423 -7.20 19.36 -17.60
N LEU A 424 -8.06 20.32 -17.97
CA LEU A 424 -7.61 21.65 -18.35
C LEU A 424 -7.18 22.45 -17.10
N LYS A 425 -5.97 23.00 -17.12
CA LYS A 425 -5.41 23.84 -16.05
C LYS A 425 -5.22 25.27 -16.53
N GLN A 426 -5.71 26.22 -15.74
CA GLN A 426 -5.61 27.66 -15.96
C GLN A 426 -4.89 28.34 -14.80
N VAL A 427 -4.59 29.63 -14.95
CA VAL A 427 -3.94 30.44 -13.92
C VAL A 427 -4.72 30.38 -12.60
N GLY A 428 -4.03 29.98 -11.52
CA GLY A 428 -4.59 29.77 -10.20
C GLY A 428 -4.91 28.30 -9.88
N ASP A 429 -4.91 27.40 -10.87
CA ASP A 429 -5.17 25.98 -10.64
C ASP A 429 -3.93 25.26 -10.08
N THR A 430 -4.18 24.21 -9.29
CA THR A 430 -3.14 23.34 -8.73
C THR A 430 -2.75 22.24 -9.72
N VAL A 431 -1.47 21.92 -9.75
CA VAL A 431 -0.88 20.83 -10.53
C VAL A 431 -0.08 19.90 -9.62
N ILE A 432 -0.06 18.61 -9.96
CA ILE A 432 0.49 17.53 -9.14
C ILE A 432 1.80 17.03 -9.79
N GLY A 433 2.85 16.88 -9.00
CA GLY A 433 4.13 16.30 -9.43
C GLY A 433 3.99 14.86 -9.92
N GLY A 434 4.67 14.52 -11.01
CA GLY A 434 4.62 13.21 -11.68
C GLY A 434 3.56 13.09 -12.77
N THR A 435 2.67 14.07 -12.92
CA THR A 435 1.71 14.15 -14.04
C THR A 435 2.38 14.66 -15.31
N VAL A 436 1.74 14.46 -16.47
CA VAL A 436 2.33 14.81 -17.77
C VAL A 436 1.62 16.02 -18.34
N ASN A 437 2.39 17.05 -18.69
CA ASN A 437 1.88 18.21 -19.39
C ASN A 437 1.49 17.83 -20.83
N GLY A 438 0.31 18.26 -21.27
CA GLY A 438 -0.20 18.06 -22.62
C GLY A 438 0.42 19.04 -23.62
N LEU A 439 -0.43 19.73 -24.39
CA LEU A 439 0.01 20.50 -25.57
C LEU A 439 0.42 21.95 -25.28
N GLY A 440 0.05 22.52 -24.14
CA GLY A 440 0.33 23.91 -23.78
C GLY A 440 1.60 24.09 -22.97
N THR A 441 2.16 25.29 -22.98
CA THR A 441 3.23 25.71 -22.06
C THR A 441 2.62 26.50 -20.90
N PHE A 442 3.05 26.22 -19.69
CA PHE A 442 2.67 27.04 -18.54
C PHE A 442 3.79 27.10 -17.51
N ASP A 443 3.78 28.18 -16.74
CA ASP A 443 4.69 28.40 -15.63
C ASP A 443 3.94 28.14 -14.34
N MET A 444 4.57 27.42 -13.42
CA MET A 444 4.01 27.12 -12.11
C MET A 444 4.95 27.56 -11.00
N VAL A 445 4.37 28.00 -9.88
CA VAL A 445 5.12 28.22 -8.63
C VAL A 445 5.00 26.98 -7.77
N VAL A 446 6.14 26.47 -7.32
CA VAL A 446 6.22 25.27 -6.49
C VAL A 446 5.66 25.56 -5.09
N THR A 447 4.73 24.73 -4.65
CA THR A 447 4.10 24.80 -3.32
C THR A 447 4.60 23.71 -2.39
N ARG A 448 4.92 22.52 -2.92
CA ARG A 448 5.53 21.40 -2.18
C ARG A 448 6.60 20.74 -3.04
N ALA A 449 7.76 20.47 -2.45
CA ALA A 449 8.92 19.90 -3.13
C ALA A 449 9.52 18.70 -2.38
N GLY A 450 10.34 17.91 -3.06
CA GLY A 450 11.03 16.75 -2.48
C GLY A 450 10.09 15.74 -1.82
N LYS A 451 10.37 15.41 -0.54
CA LYS A 451 9.61 14.44 0.28
C LYS A 451 8.16 14.89 0.56
N ASP A 452 7.84 16.16 0.37
CA ASP A 452 6.51 16.72 0.66
C ASP A 452 5.57 16.74 -0.55
N THR A 453 6.06 16.34 -1.74
CA THR A 453 5.21 16.19 -2.94
C THR A 453 4.15 15.11 -2.76
N ALA A 454 3.00 15.24 -3.43
CA ALA A 454 1.95 14.23 -3.38
C ALA A 454 2.46 12.85 -3.81
N LEU A 455 3.27 12.77 -4.87
CA LEU A 455 3.86 11.50 -5.32
C LEU A 455 4.80 10.88 -4.27
N ALA A 456 5.67 11.67 -3.63
CA ALA A 456 6.56 11.17 -2.57
C ALA A 456 5.78 10.67 -1.35
N GLN A 457 4.70 11.36 -0.98
CA GLN A 457 3.79 10.92 0.09
C GLN A 457 3.10 9.60 -0.28
N ILE A 458 2.65 9.43 -1.54
CA ILE A 458 2.08 8.17 -2.02
C ILE A 458 3.11 7.04 -1.93
N VAL A 459 4.36 7.26 -2.37
CA VAL A 459 5.44 6.27 -2.28
C VAL A 459 5.69 5.87 -0.82
N LYS A 460 5.83 6.85 0.08
CA LYS A 460 6.00 6.60 1.52
C LYS A 460 4.85 5.79 2.10
N LEU A 461 3.61 6.12 1.77
CA LEU A 461 2.42 5.38 2.22
C LEU A 461 2.40 3.93 1.70
N VAL A 462 2.85 3.69 0.46
CA VAL A 462 2.96 2.34 -0.10
C VAL A 462 4.11 1.56 0.55
N GLU A 463 5.23 2.20 0.89
CA GLU A 463 6.33 1.59 1.63
C GLU A 463 5.93 1.24 3.07
N ASP A 464 5.27 2.15 3.77
CA ASP A 464 4.72 1.92 5.12
C ASP A 464 3.68 0.79 5.09
N ALA A 465 2.90 0.69 4.02
CA ALA A 465 1.98 -0.42 3.83
C ALA A 465 2.71 -1.78 3.71
N GLN A 466 3.82 -1.83 2.97
CA GLN A 466 4.61 -3.05 2.76
C GLN A 466 5.40 -3.48 3.99
N THR A 467 5.75 -2.55 4.87
CA THR A 467 6.46 -2.84 6.12
C THR A 467 5.52 -3.36 7.22
N SER A 468 4.24 -2.99 7.20
CA SER A 468 3.28 -3.46 8.20
C SER A 468 2.82 -4.91 7.97
N LYS A 469 2.97 -5.77 8.99
CA LYS A 469 2.51 -7.16 8.92
C LYS A 469 0.99 -7.27 8.99
N ALA A 470 0.41 -8.08 8.11
CA ALA A 470 -0.97 -8.51 8.24
C ALA A 470 -1.13 -9.59 9.34
N PRO A 471 -2.21 -9.59 10.14
CA PRO A 471 -2.48 -10.65 11.12
C PRO A 471 -2.47 -12.06 10.51
N ILE A 472 -3.00 -12.23 9.30
CA ILE A 472 -2.96 -13.52 8.58
C ILE A 472 -1.53 -13.98 8.24
N GLN A 473 -0.59 -13.04 8.03
CA GLN A 473 0.83 -13.36 7.84
C GLN A 473 1.43 -13.85 9.16
N ALA A 474 1.15 -13.18 10.28
CA ALA A 474 1.58 -13.63 11.60
C ALA A 474 1.04 -15.04 11.94
N PHE A 475 -0.19 -15.34 11.53
CA PHE A 475 -0.73 -16.70 11.64
C PHE A 475 0.06 -17.72 10.81
N ALA A 476 0.38 -17.42 9.55
CA ALA A 476 1.17 -18.30 8.69
C ALA A 476 2.60 -18.52 9.25
N ASP A 477 3.22 -17.47 9.78
CA ASP A 477 4.55 -17.50 10.39
C ASP A 477 4.54 -18.37 11.66
N LYS A 478 3.52 -18.20 12.52
CA LYS A 478 3.31 -19.05 13.71
C LYS A 478 3.10 -20.51 13.34
N VAL A 479 2.29 -20.80 12.32
CA VAL A 479 2.09 -22.17 11.82
C VAL A 479 3.42 -22.76 11.35
N ALA A 480 4.22 -22.02 10.59
CA ALA A 480 5.54 -22.47 10.14
C ALA A 480 6.49 -22.77 11.30
N GLY A 481 6.47 -21.94 12.36
CA GLY A 481 7.28 -22.12 13.57
C GLY A 481 7.01 -23.44 14.30
N TYR A 482 5.75 -23.85 14.47
CA TYR A 482 5.41 -25.15 15.05
C TYR A 482 5.59 -26.33 14.08
N PHE A 483 5.44 -26.06 12.79
CA PHE A 483 5.44 -27.08 11.76
C PHE A 483 6.83 -27.71 11.57
N VAL A 484 7.92 -26.92 11.59
CA VAL A 484 9.28 -27.44 11.38
C VAL A 484 9.72 -28.45 12.46
N PRO A 485 9.61 -28.16 13.78
CA PRO A 485 9.93 -29.15 14.82
C PRO A 485 9.05 -30.40 14.77
N THR A 486 7.77 -30.25 14.42
CA THR A 486 6.83 -31.37 14.27
C THR A 486 7.29 -32.32 13.16
N VAL A 487 7.74 -31.80 12.03
CA VAL A 487 8.24 -32.60 10.90
C VAL A 487 9.52 -33.34 11.24
N ILE A 488 10.47 -32.68 11.91
CA ILE A 488 11.71 -33.33 12.37
C ILE A 488 11.35 -34.50 13.29
N SER A 489 10.43 -34.26 14.24
CA SER A 489 9.94 -35.30 15.16
C SER A 489 9.28 -36.45 14.40
N LEU A 490 8.43 -36.17 13.42
CA LEU A 490 7.80 -37.19 12.56
C LEU A 490 8.83 -37.98 11.73
N GLY A 491 9.88 -37.32 11.22
CA GLY A 491 10.97 -37.99 10.52
C GLY A 491 11.72 -38.97 11.42
N VAL A 492 12.06 -38.56 12.64
CA VAL A 492 12.70 -39.42 13.64
C VAL A 492 11.78 -40.58 14.06
N ILE A 493 10.49 -40.31 14.32
CA ILE A 493 9.50 -41.34 14.63
C ILE A 493 9.39 -42.36 13.48
N THR A 494 9.35 -41.88 12.23
CA THR A 494 9.30 -42.73 11.04
C THR A 494 10.54 -43.63 10.96
N PHE A 495 11.72 -43.07 11.18
CA PHE A 495 12.98 -43.83 11.21
C PHE A 495 12.94 -44.94 12.27
N ILE A 496 12.61 -44.59 13.52
CA ILE A 496 12.57 -45.55 14.64
C ILE A 496 11.50 -46.61 14.42
N ALA A 497 10.30 -46.23 13.97
CA ALA A 497 9.19 -47.15 13.74
C ALA A 497 9.54 -48.19 12.67
N TRP A 498 10.12 -47.77 11.54
CA TRP A 498 10.53 -48.70 10.49
C TRP A 498 11.72 -49.58 10.88
N VAL A 499 12.68 -49.05 11.65
CA VAL A 499 13.75 -49.87 12.24
C VAL A 499 13.17 -50.93 13.18
N ALA A 500 12.20 -50.57 14.04
CA ALA A 500 11.54 -51.52 14.93
C ALA A 500 10.75 -52.59 14.15
N ILE A 501 9.92 -52.18 13.18
CA ILE A 501 9.13 -53.10 12.35
C ILE A 501 10.03 -54.09 11.59
N THR A 502 11.13 -53.61 11.00
CA THR A 502 12.08 -54.46 10.23
C THR A 502 12.92 -55.39 11.12
N SER A 503 13.03 -55.09 12.42
CA SER A 503 13.68 -55.96 13.41
C SER A 503 12.74 -57.03 13.98
N LEU A 504 11.44 -56.74 14.07
CA LEU A 504 10.42 -57.64 14.65
C LEU A 504 9.76 -58.56 13.62
N THR A 505 9.81 -58.18 12.34
CA THR A 505 9.09 -58.86 11.25
C THR A 505 10.04 -59.74 10.44
N SER A 506 9.63 -60.96 10.13
CA SER A 506 10.36 -61.90 9.25
C SER A 506 10.49 -61.37 7.82
N ASP A 507 11.62 -61.67 7.16
CA ASP A 507 12.01 -61.06 5.89
C ASP A 507 10.96 -61.25 4.77
N ASP A 508 10.18 -62.33 4.75
CA ASP A 508 9.16 -62.62 3.72
C ASP A 508 7.91 -61.72 3.77
N SER A 509 7.65 -61.07 4.90
CA SER A 509 6.47 -60.19 5.09
C SER A 509 6.80 -58.71 4.88
N LEU A 510 8.03 -58.39 4.49
CA LEU A 510 8.45 -57.01 4.23
C LEU A 510 7.99 -56.53 2.84
N PRO A 511 7.63 -55.25 2.69
CA PRO A 511 7.28 -54.68 1.40
C PRO A 511 8.40 -54.82 0.36
N ALA A 512 8.04 -54.90 -0.94
CA ALA A 512 8.95 -55.11 -2.07
C ALA A 512 10.17 -54.17 -2.13
N MET A 513 10.10 -53.01 -1.48
CA MET A 513 11.20 -52.05 -1.41
C MET A 513 12.42 -52.57 -0.61
N PHE A 514 12.19 -53.41 0.41
CA PHE A 514 13.25 -54.01 1.22
C PHE A 514 13.97 -55.18 0.53
N HIS A 515 13.35 -55.77 -0.51
CA HIS A 515 13.90 -56.91 -1.26
C HIS A 515 14.80 -56.50 -2.44
N ARG A 516 15.10 -55.21 -2.63
CA ARG A 516 16.02 -54.77 -3.68
C ARG A 516 17.46 -55.21 -3.37
N HIS A 517 18.12 -55.79 -4.37
CA HIS A 517 19.52 -56.22 -4.29
C HIS A 517 20.43 -55.07 -3.83
N GLY A 518 21.22 -55.31 -2.76
CA GLY A 518 22.15 -54.32 -2.20
C GLY A 518 21.53 -53.31 -1.22
N SER A 519 20.22 -53.41 -0.95
CA SER A 519 19.53 -52.53 0.00
C SER A 519 19.72 -53.03 1.45
N SER A 520 20.23 -52.17 2.33
CA SER A 520 20.25 -52.45 3.76
C SER A 520 18.91 -52.01 4.39
N LYS A 521 18.43 -52.72 5.42
CA LYS A 521 17.22 -52.34 6.17
C LYS A 521 17.30 -50.87 6.64
N LEU A 522 18.49 -50.45 7.07
CA LEU A 522 18.78 -49.08 7.50
C LEU A 522 18.71 -48.07 6.35
N ALA A 523 19.17 -48.42 5.14
CA ALA A 523 19.10 -47.55 3.95
C ALA A 523 17.66 -47.12 3.66
N VAL A 524 16.74 -48.07 3.70
CA VAL A 524 15.32 -47.86 3.42
C VAL A 524 14.67 -46.99 4.50
N CYS A 525 14.93 -47.27 5.78
CA CYS A 525 14.42 -46.47 6.88
C CYS A 525 14.93 -45.03 6.80
N LEU A 526 16.22 -44.84 6.47
CA LEU A 526 16.82 -43.53 6.31
C LEU A 526 16.24 -42.80 5.09
N GLN A 527 16.02 -43.49 3.97
CA GLN A 527 15.39 -42.92 2.77
C GLN A 527 13.99 -42.38 3.06
N MET A 528 13.18 -43.10 3.84
CA MET A 528 11.86 -42.63 4.26
C MET A 528 11.94 -41.43 5.20
N CYS A 529 12.88 -41.44 6.16
CA CYS A 529 13.15 -40.29 7.02
C CYS A 529 13.50 -39.03 6.21
N ILE A 530 14.43 -39.15 5.25
CA ILE A 530 14.82 -38.04 4.36
C ILE A 530 13.61 -37.57 3.54
N SER A 531 12.80 -38.49 3.03
CA SER A 531 11.59 -38.15 2.26
C SER A 531 10.60 -37.33 3.08
N VAL A 532 10.36 -37.69 4.36
CA VAL A 532 9.47 -36.95 5.28
C VAL A 532 10.01 -35.55 5.57
N ILE A 533 11.31 -35.43 5.81
CA ILE A 533 11.96 -34.13 6.09
C ILE A 533 11.87 -33.20 4.88
N VAL A 534 12.05 -33.72 3.67
CA VAL A 534 12.06 -32.93 2.43
C VAL A 534 10.64 -32.54 1.99
N VAL A 535 9.68 -33.47 1.99
CA VAL A 535 8.31 -33.22 1.48
C VAL A 535 7.62 -32.12 2.25
N ALA A 536 7.98 -31.98 3.52
CA ALA A 536 7.33 -31.07 4.42
C ALA A 536 7.87 -29.63 4.34
N CYS A 537 8.77 -29.24 3.42
CA CYS A 537 9.22 -27.83 3.42
C CYS A 537 8.02 -26.84 3.35
N PRO A 538 7.83 -25.94 4.35
CA PRO A 538 6.74 -24.95 4.33
C PRO A 538 7.06 -23.74 3.44
N CYS A 539 7.95 -23.89 2.46
CA CYS A 539 8.43 -22.88 1.53
C CYS A 539 7.27 -22.06 0.92
N ALA A 540 6.25 -22.74 0.40
CA ALA A 540 5.09 -22.12 -0.25
C ALA A 540 4.14 -21.41 0.74
N LEU A 541 4.08 -21.88 1.99
CA LEU A 541 3.22 -21.32 3.03
C LEU A 541 3.70 -19.91 3.43
N GLY A 542 5.00 -19.74 3.62
CA GLY A 542 5.59 -18.44 4.01
C GLY A 542 5.57 -17.37 2.92
N LEU A 543 5.45 -17.78 1.65
CA LEU A 543 5.39 -16.86 0.49
C LEU A 543 3.98 -16.46 0.08
N SER A 544 3.01 -17.32 0.36
CA SER A 544 1.63 -17.18 -0.09
C SER A 544 1.02 -15.81 0.20
N THR A 545 1.10 -15.39 1.45
CA THR A 545 0.51 -14.14 1.95
C THR A 545 1.27 -12.90 1.45
N PRO A 546 2.60 -12.77 1.68
CA PRO A 546 3.32 -11.56 1.30
C PRO A 546 3.31 -11.27 -0.21
N THR A 547 3.40 -12.30 -1.06
CA THR A 547 3.38 -12.11 -2.52
C THR A 547 2.01 -11.64 -3.00
N ALA A 548 0.92 -12.18 -2.46
CA ALA A 548 -0.44 -11.76 -2.85
C ALA A 548 -0.75 -10.32 -2.41
N ILE A 549 -0.35 -9.94 -1.19
CA ILE A 549 -0.51 -8.57 -0.69
C ILE A 549 0.28 -7.60 -1.57
N MET A 550 1.57 -7.87 -1.84
CA MET A 550 2.41 -6.97 -2.63
C MET A 550 1.89 -6.75 -4.06
N VAL A 551 1.45 -7.81 -4.75
CA VAL A 551 0.84 -7.66 -6.09
C VAL A 551 -0.49 -6.93 -6.00
N GLY A 552 -1.31 -7.27 -5.00
CA GLY A 552 -2.63 -6.68 -4.80
C GLY A 552 -2.59 -5.19 -4.49
N THR A 553 -1.75 -4.75 -3.56
CA THR A 553 -1.57 -3.34 -3.21
C THR A 553 -0.92 -2.55 -4.34
N GLY A 554 0.04 -3.14 -5.07
CA GLY A 554 0.60 -2.53 -6.28
C GLY A 554 -0.44 -2.30 -7.38
N MET A 555 -1.34 -3.28 -7.60
CA MET A 555 -2.46 -3.11 -8.53
C MET A 555 -3.51 -2.12 -8.02
N GLY A 556 -3.74 -2.06 -6.70
CA GLY A 556 -4.57 -1.04 -6.06
C GLY A 556 -4.04 0.37 -6.33
N ALA A 557 -2.75 0.59 -6.10
CA ALA A 557 -2.10 1.89 -6.33
C ALA A 557 -2.22 2.34 -7.80
N LYS A 558 -1.99 1.43 -8.77
CA LYS A 558 -2.23 1.72 -10.21
C LYS A 558 -3.67 2.08 -10.54
N ASN A 559 -4.63 1.70 -9.70
CA ASN A 559 -6.04 2.04 -9.83
C ASN A 559 -6.47 3.19 -8.89
N GLY A 560 -5.53 3.92 -8.28
CA GLY A 560 -5.83 5.02 -7.37
C GLY A 560 -6.34 4.60 -5.98
N ILE A 561 -6.08 3.36 -5.56
CA ILE A 561 -6.47 2.82 -4.24
C ILE A 561 -5.22 2.51 -3.43
N LEU A 562 -4.94 3.33 -2.43
CA LEU A 562 -3.78 3.18 -1.56
C LEU A 562 -4.21 2.56 -0.25
N ILE A 563 -3.66 1.39 0.08
CA ILE A 563 -4.01 0.68 1.31
C ILE A 563 -2.81 0.76 2.25
N LYS A 564 -2.96 1.45 3.38
CA LYS A 564 -1.94 1.56 4.43
C LYS A 564 -1.94 0.31 5.28
N GLY A 565 -1.31 -0.71 4.73
CA GLY A 565 -0.84 -1.83 5.51
C GLY A 565 -1.71 -3.08 5.51
N GLY A 566 -1.11 -4.15 6.04
CA GLY A 566 -1.69 -5.49 6.01
C GLY A 566 -2.93 -5.65 6.91
N ARG A 567 -3.00 -4.91 8.02
CA ARG A 567 -4.15 -4.94 8.95
C ARG A 567 -5.40 -4.35 8.32
N ALA A 568 -5.27 -3.19 7.67
CA ALA A 568 -6.34 -2.51 6.95
C ALA A 568 -6.97 -3.41 5.88
N LEU A 569 -6.10 -4.09 5.11
CA LEU A 569 -6.53 -5.03 4.08
C LEU A 569 -7.34 -6.21 4.65
N GLU A 570 -6.94 -6.74 5.81
CA GLU A 570 -7.64 -7.85 6.47
C GLU A 570 -8.96 -7.44 7.07
N ALA A 571 -8.97 -6.32 7.79
CA ALA A 571 -10.17 -5.72 8.35
C ALA A 571 -11.20 -5.42 7.23
N SER A 572 -10.72 -4.99 6.05
CA SER A 572 -11.58 -4.64 4.91
C SER A 572 -12.44 -5.79 4.40
N LYS A 573 -11.99 -7.03 4.56
CA LYS A 573 -12.76 -8.22 4.20
C LYS A 573 -14.00 -8.40 5.10
N ASN A 574 -13.87 -8.07 6.38
CA ASN A 574 -14.89 -8.32 7.40
C ASN A 574 -15.87 -7.15 7.58
N ILE A 575 -15.72 -6.08 6.78
CA ILE A 575 -16.65 -4.95 6.80
C ILE A 575 -18.06 -5.43 6.42
N LYS A 576 -19.01 -5.13 7.30
CA LYS A 576 -20.45 -5.37 7.13
C LYS A 576 -21.24 -4.06 7.13
N ARG A 577 -20.68 -3.00 7.69
CA ARG A 577 -21.31 -1.69 7.79
C ARG A 577 -20.33 -0.60 7.38
N ILE A 578 -20.81 0.36 6.61
CA ILE A 578 -20.04 1.51 6.18
C ILE A 578 -20.76 2.78 6.57
N VAL A 579 -20.04 3.67 7.23
CA VAL A 579 -20.49 4.99 7.65
C VAL A 579 -19.90 6.00 6.68
N LEU A 580 -20.74 6.76 6.01
CA LEU A 580 -20.35 7.80 5.07
C LEU A 580 -20.51 9.17 5.72
N ASP A 581 -19.49 10.02 5.64
CA ASP A 581 -19.71 11.44 5.83
C ASP A 581 -20.57 12.02 4.71
N LYS A 582 -21.32 13.06 5.01
CA LYS A 582 -22.20 13.71 4.02
C LYS A 582 -21.42 14.67 3.13
N THR A 583 -20.73 15.65 3.72
CA THR A 583 -20.22 16.82 3.00
C THR A 583 -18.92 16.47 2.30
N GLY A 584 -18.83 16.61 0.97
CA GLY A 584 -17.59 16.33 0.22
C GLY A 584 -17.33 14.83 -0.03
N THR A 585 -17.95 13.96 0.76
CA THR A 585 -18.00 12.50 0.55
C THR A 585 -19.21 12.08 -0.31
N VAL A 586 -20.44 12.12 0.22
CA VAL A 586 -21.67 11.80 -0.54
C VAL A 586 -22.09 12.93 -1.47
N THR A 587 -21.86 14.17 -1.06
CA THR A 587 -22.12 15.37 -1.83
C THR A 587 -20.85 15.94 -2.44
N VAL A 588 -21.00 16.89 -3.36
CA VAL A 588 -19.85 17.58 -3.98
C VAL A 588 -19.10 18.44 -2.95
N GLY A 589 -19.76 18.85 -1.86
CA GLY A 589 -19.16 19.73 -0.84
C GLY A 589 -19.09 21.18 -1.29
N LYS A 590 -19.81 21.53 -2.36
CA LYS A 590 -19.95 22.89 -2.89
C LYS A 590 -21.43 23.21 -2.97
N LEU A 591 -21.81 24.35 -2.40
CA LEU A 591 -23.16 24.86 -2.51
C LEU A 591 -23.40 25.32 -3.95
N SER A 592 -24.52 24.93 -4.54
CA SER A 592 -24.98 25.43 -5.83
C SER A 592 -26.41 25.92 -5.73
N VAL A 593 -26.75 26.87 -6.61
CA VAL A 593 -28.13 27.34 -6.75
C VAL A 593 -28.92 26.27 -7.51
N VAL A 594 -29.99 25.78 -6.89
CA VAL A 594 -30.84 24.71 -7.44
C VAL A 594 -32.17 25.24 -7.95
N GLY A 595 -32.66 26.34 -7.37
CA GLY A 595 -33.94 26.91 -7.73
C GLY A 595 -34.00 28.41 -7.48
N LEU A 596 -34.76 29.11 -8.31
CA LEU A 596 -35.08 30.53 -8.19
C LEU A 596 -36.60 30.67 -8.23
N CYS A 597 -37.18 31.39 -7.28
CA CYS A 597 -38.59 31.74 -7.32
C CYS A 597 -38.76 33.26 -7.27
N TRP A 598 -39.33 33.79 -8.35
CA TRP A 598 -39.63 35.20 -8.54
C TRP A 598 -41.01 35.55 -8.01
N VAL A 599 -41.17 36.74 -7.46
CA VAL A 599 -42.49 37.30 -7.17
C VAL A 599 -43.13 37.78 -8.48
N PRO A 600 -44.36 37.33 -8.82
CA PRO A 600 -45.05 37.77 -10.03
C PRO A 600 -45.39 39.27 -9.97
N ALA A 601 -45.36 39.94 -11.12
CA ALA A 601 -45.89 41.29 -11.27
C ALA A 601 -47.43 41.25 -11.35
N ASP A 602 -48.11 42.27 -10.82
CA ASP A 602 -49.58 42.34 -10.78
C ASP A 602 -50.20 42.07 -12.16
N GLY A 603 -51.01 41.00 -12.26
CA GLY A 603 -51.77 40.64 -13.47
C GLY A 603 -51.21 39.47 -14.31
N VAL A 604 -50.13 38.80 -13.90
CA VAL A 604 -49.58 37.62 -14.59
C VAL A 604 -49.68 36.38 -13.70
N GLU A 605 -50.28 35.29 -14.19
CA GLU A 605 -50.39 34.01 -13.47
C GLU A 605 -49.01 33.36 -13.23
N ASN A 606 -48.90 32.69 -12.07
CA ASN A 606 -47.71 32.04 -11.52
C ASN A 606 -46.92 31.24 -12.56
N THR A 607 -45.73 31.70 -12.91
CA THR A 607 -44.73 30.87 -13.58
C THR A 607 -43.79 30.28 -12.52
N GLU A 608 -44.19 29.17 -11.91
CA GLU A 608 -43.28 28.31 -11.15
C GLU A 608 -42.28 27.69 -12.15
N LEU A 609 -41.04 28.18 -12.18
CA LEU A 609 -39.99 27.61 -13.03
C LEU A 609 -39.02 26.77 -12.19
N TYR A 610 -39.31 25.47 -12.12
CA TYR A 610 -38.33 24.44 -11.77
C TYR A 610 -37.48 24.14 -13.00
N GLY A 611 -36.18 24.46 -12.93
CA GLY A 611 -35.13 23.91 -13.81
C GLY A 611 -35.35 24.11 -15.32
N GLY A 612 -34.95 25.26 -15.84
CA GLY A 612 -34.89 25.55 -17.28
C GLY A 612 -35.21 27.01 -17.56
N ASP A 613 -34.23 27.72 -18.12
CA ASP A 613 -34.22 29.13 -18.54
C ASP A 613 -35.15 30.12 -17.79
N PRO A 614 -34.62 30.93 -16.84
CA PRO A 614 -35.37 32.10 -16.43
C PRO A 614 -35.52 33.00 -17.66
N ASP A 615 -36.75 33.36 -18.03
CA ASP A 615 -36.96 34.48 -18.95
C ASP A 615 -36.38 35.76 -18.31
N LEU A 616 -35.10 36.00 -18.57
CA LEU A 616 -34.26 37.07 -18.03
C LEU A 616 -34.71 38.44 -18.53
N ASN A 617 -35.44 38.45 -19.64
CA ASN A 617 -36.05 39.62 -20.27
C ASN A 617 -37.38 40.01 -19.62
N GLY A 618 -37.91 39.19 -18.70
CA GLY A 618 -39.11 39.51 -17.93
C GLY A 618 -38.91 40.67 -16.94
N LEU A 619 -39.99 41.44 -16.72
CA LEU A 619 -40.05 42.48 -15.68
C LEU A 619 -40.26 41.86 -14.29
N CYS A 620 -39.61 42.43 -13.29
CA CYS A 620 -39.78 42.09 -11.87
C CYS A 620 -41.10 42.67 -11.31
N ALA A 621 -41.48 42.27 -10.08
CA ALA A 621 -42.69 42.76 -9.40
C ALA A 621 -42.73 44.29 -9.19
N ASP A 622 -41.60 44.99 -9.29
CA ASP A 622 -41.52 46.46 -9.29
C ASP A 622 -42.05 47.09 -10.60
N GLY A 623 -42.32 46.29 -11.64
CA GLY A 623 -42.81 46.73 -12.96
C GLY A 623 -41.81 47.54 -13.80
N VAL A 624 -40.58 47.76 -13.30
CA VAL A 624 -39.58 48.65 -13.91
C VAL A 624 -38.22 47.96 -14.09
N THR A 625 -37.81 47.09 -13.16
CA THR A 625 -36.51 46.42 -13.19
C THR A 625 -36.60 45.11 -13.96
N MET A 626 -35.63 44.85 -14.85
CA MET A 626 -35.51 43.57 -15.54
C MET A 626 -34.89 42.52 -14.61
N ARG A 627 -35.33 41.27 -14.72
CA ARG A 627 -34.76 40.14 -13.97
C ARG A 627 -33.25 40.00 -14.19
N ARG A 628 -32.78 40.23 -15.42
CA ARG A 628 -31.34 40.27 -15.77
C ARG A 628 -30.56 41.28 -14.93
N SER A 629 -31.07 42.50 -14.80
CA SER A 629 -30.43 43.55 -13.99
C SER A 629 -30.37 43.15 -12.51
N VAL A 630 -31.42 42.50 -12.00
CA VAL A 630 -31.45 42.00 -10.61
C VAL A 630 -30.37 40.95 -10.36
N ILE A 631 -30.22 39.98 -11.27
CA ILE A 631 -29.18 38.96 -11.13
C ILE A 631 -27.78 39.58 -11.21
N ALA A 632 -27.55 40.55 -12.10
CA ALA A 632 -26.28 41.27 -12.17
C ALA A 632 -25.96 42.01 -10.86
N MET A 633 -26.95 42.70 -10.28
CA MET A 633 -26.78 43.39 -8.99
C MET A 633 -26.50 42.41 -7.84
N VAL A 634 -27.20 41.28 -7.79
CA VAL A 634 -27.00 40.23 -6.78
C VAL A 634 -25.63 39.58 -6.93
N SER A 635 -25.25 39.21 -8.15
CA SER A 635 -23.96 38.59 -8.46
C SER A 635 -22.79 39.52 -8.09
N ALA A 636 -22.87 40.80 -8.44
CA ALA A 636 -21.84 41.78 -8.10
C ALA A 636 -21.75 42.00 -6.58
N THR A 637 -22.89 42.04 -5.88
CA THR A 637 -22.93 42.21 -4.43
C THR A 637 -22.33 41.00 -3.71
N GLU A 638 -22.74 39.79 -4.08
CA GLU A 638 -22.27 38.55 -3.45
C GLU A 638 -20.81 38.21 -3.81
N ALA A 639 -20.31 38.70 -4.95
CA ALA A 639 -18.89 38.56 -5.30
C ALA A 639 -17.95 39.27 -4.31
N ARG A 640 -18.43 40.26 -3.55
CA ARG A 640 -17.66 40.93 -2.48
C ARG A 640 -17.75 40.21 -1.12
N SER A 641 -18.58 39.18 -1.00
CA SER A 641 -18.79 38.43 0.25
C SER A 641 -17.98 37.14 0.24
N GLU A 642 -17.28 36.87 1.34
CA GLU A 642 -16.48 35.65 1.51
C GLU A 642 -17.32 34.43 1.92
N HIS A 643 -18.62 34.61 2.17
CA HIS A 643 -19.48 33.53 2.63
C HIS A 643 -19.66 32.44 1.54
N PRO A 644 -19.63 31.14 1.87
CA PRO A 644 -19.80 30.07 0.88
C PRO A 644 -21.09 30.16 0.04
N LEU A 645 -22.20 30.58 0.68
CA LEU A 645 -23.47 30.87 -0.01
C LEU A 645 -23.32 31.99 -1.06
N ALA A 646 -22.61 33.06 -0.71
CA ALA A 646 -22.38 34.20 -1.57
C ALA A 646 -21.60 33.81 -2.84
N LYS A 647 -20.52 33.05 -2.65
CA LYS A 647 -19.70 32.55 -3.74
C LYS A 647 -20.52 31.69 -4.72
N ALA A 648 -21.42 30.85 -4.22
CA ALA A 648 -22.30 30.03 -5.06
C ALA A 648 -23.24 30.88 -5.93
N ILE A 649 -23.80 31.95 -5.37
CA ILE A 649 -24.73 32.86 -6.08
C ILE A 649 -23.97 33.71 -7.11
N ALA A 650 -22.78 34.20 -6.75
CA ALA A 650 -21.96 35.01 -7.63
C ALA A 650 -21.48 34.21 -8.86
N VAL A 651 -21.06 32.95 -8.67
CA VAL A 651 -20.69 32.06 -9.77
C VAL A 651 -21.90 31.77 -10.65
N TYR A 652 -23.02 31.36 -10.04
CA TYR A 652 -24.26 31.07 -10.77
C TYR A 652 -24.76 32.28 -11.57
N GLY A 653 -24.76 33.48 -10.97
CA GLY A 653 -25.19 34.70 -11.64
C GLY A 653 -24.29 35.08 -12.80
N LYS A 654 -22.97 34.91 -12.66
CA LYS A 654 -22.00 35.17 -13.73
C LYS A 654 -22.15 34.20 -14.90
N ASP A 655 -22.34 32.92 -14.63
CA ASP A 655 -22.52 31.91 -15.67
C ASP A 655 -23.83 32.14 -16.45
N LEU A 656 -24.91 32.46 -15.74
CA LEU A 656 -26.22 32.77 -16.33
C LEU A 656 -26.18 34.04 -17.19
N LEU A 657 -25.42 35.08 -16.79
CA LEU A 657 -25.30 36.31 -17.57
C LEU A 657 -24.47 36.16 -18.85
N LYS A 658 -23.47 35.27 -18.85
CA LYS A 658 -22.62 34.99 -20.01
C LYS A 658 -23.36 34.29 -21.16
N GLU A 659 -24.27 33.38 -20.84
CA GLU A 659 -25.04 32.64 -21.86
C GLU A 659 -25.96 33.56 -22.67
N ASP A 660 -26.41 34.66 -22.07
CA ASP A 660 -27.56 35.42 -22.56
C ASP A 660 -27.19 36.84 -23.08
N GLY A 661 -25.90 37.22 -23.16
CA GLY A 661 -25.42 38.48 -23.77
C GLY A 661 -24.43 39.30 -22.91
N PRO A 662 -24.11 40.58 -23.27
CA PRO A 662 -23.15 41.40 -22.52
C PRO A 662 -23.62 41.67 -21.07
N GLU A 663 -22.66 41.68 -20.13
CA GLU A 663 -22.90 41.92 -18.70
C GLU A 663 -23.35 43.39 -18.46
N PRO A 664 -24.41 43.64 -17.69
CA PRO A 664 -24.79 44.99 -17.27
C PRO A 664 -23.69 45.62 -16.41
N ASP A 665 -23.36 46.88 -16.67
CA ASP A 665 -22.38 47.62 -15.85
C ASP A 665 -22.98 47.95 -14.47
N VAL A 666 -22.31 47.50 -13.40
CA VAL A 666 -22.76 47.63 -12.00
C VAL A 666 -21.62 48.15 -11.15
N ASP A 667 -21.76 49.38 -10.65
CA ASP A 667 -20.80 50.01 -9.74
C ASP A 667 -21.29 49.93 -8.29
N ILE A 668 -20.49 49.35 -7.40
CA ILE A 668 -20.81 49.24 -5.96
C ILE A 668 -20.21 50.45 -5.22
N GLU A 669 -21.08 51.32 -4.69
CA GLU A 669 -20.70 52.50 -3.90
C GLU A 669 -20.39 52.13 -2.44
N SER A 670 -21.19 51.27 -1.81
CA SER A 670 -20.95 50.79 -0.45
C SER A 670 -21.43 49.36 -0.25
N PHE A 671 -20.75 48.63 0.63
CA PHE A 671 -21.04 47.24 0.97
C PHE A 671 -20.95 47.06 2.48
N GLU A 672 -21.96 46.44 3.07
CA GLU A 672 -22.09 46.17 4.49
C GLU A 672 -22.52 44.71 4.68
N SER A 673 -21.74 43.93 5.43
CA SER A 673 -22.07 42.56 5.81
C SER A 673 -22.56 42.52 7.25
N VAL A 674 -23.80 42.05 7.46
CA VAL A 674 -24.43 41.94 8.77
C VAL A 674 -24.43 40.48 9.20
N THR A 675 -23.58 40.16 10.18
CA THR A 675 -23.38 38.80 10.68
C THR A 675 -24.69 38.16 11.14
N GLY A 676 -24.96 36.94 10.66
CA GLY A 676 -26.17 36.19 10.99
C GLY A 676 -27.46 36.67 10.33
N ALA A 677 -27.43 37.74 9.53
CA ALA A 677 -28.61 38.30 8.87
C ALA A 677 -28.50 38.31 7.34
N GLY A 678 -27.43 38.89 6.78
CA GLY A 678 -27.29 39.06 5.34
C GLY A 678 -26.29 40.14 4.92
N VAL A 679 -26.30 40.49 3.63
CA VAL A 679 -25.49 41.56 3.03
C VAL A 679 -26.36 42.68 2.49
N LYS A 680 -25.88 43.91 2.62
CA LYS A 680 -26.50 45.13 2.13
C LYS A 680 -25.50 45.89 1.26
N ALA A 681 -25.91 46.27 0.06
CA ALA A 681 -25.07 47.05 -0.84
C ALA A 681 -25.84 48.23 -1.45
N LEU A 682 -25.14 49.36 -1.58
CA LEU A 682 -25.57 50.50 -2.38
C LEU A 682 -24.81 50.45 -3.70
N LEU A 683 -25.55 50.36 -4.81
CA LEU A 683 -24.96 50.21 -6.13
C LEU A 683 -25.71 51.02 -7.20
N SER A 684 -25.00 51.36 -8.28
CA SER A 684 -25.54 52.02 -9.46
C SER A 684 -25.57 51.02 -10.61
N CYS A 685 -26.74 50.81 -11.21
CA CYS A 685 -26.89 49.98 -12.41
C CYS A 685 -27.66 50.77 -13.46
N ALA A 686 -27.13 50.85 -14.68
CA ALA A 686 -27.69 51.65 -15.78
C ALA A 686 -28.04 53.11 -15.39
N GLY A 687 -27.20 53.73 -14.54
CA GLY A 687 -27.36 55.12 -14.08
C GLY A 687 -28.41 55.36 -12.99
N GLN A 688 -29.03 54.32 -12.42
CA GLN A 688 -29.94 54.44 -11.26
C GLN A 688 -29.36 53.80 -10.00
N LYS A 689 -29.59 54.45 -8.85
CA LYS A 689 -29.15 53.97 -7.53
C LYS A 689 -30.14 52.99 -6.92
N TYR A 690 -29.65 51.84 -6.50
CA TYR A 690 -30.40 50.80 -5.82
C TYR A 690 -29.73 50.43 -4.49
N VAL A 691 -30.56 50.11 -3.50
CA VAL A 691 -30.12 49.44 -2.27
C VAL A 691 -30.55 47.98 -2.39
N VAL A 692 -29.60 47.05 -2.40
CA VAL A 692 -29.84 45.61 -2.48
C VAL A 692 -29.62 45.01 -1.09
N LEU A 693 -30.58 44.20 -0.64
CA LEU A 693 -30.50 43.45 0.61
C LEU A 693 -30.67 41.97 0.28
N ILE A 694 -29.73 41.14 0.72
CA ILE A 694 -29.72 39.69 0.52
C ILE A 694 -29.54 39.03 1.87
N GLY A 695 -30.37 38.05 2.22
CA GLY A 695 -30.29 37.43 3.55
C GLY A 695 -31.52 36.63 3.98
N ASN A 696 -31.75 36.61 5.29
CA ASN A 696 -32.91 35.94 5.89
C ASN A 696 -34.21 36.76 5.78
N ALA A 697 -35.37 36.13 5.96
CA ALA A 697 -36.67 36.79 5.82
C ALA A 697 -36.83 38.05 6.70
N THR A 698 -36.29 38.02 7.93
CA THR A 698 -36.37 39.14 8.89
C THR A 698 -35.52 40.35 8.47
N PHE A 699 -34.36 40.11 7.87
CA PHE A 699 -33.43 41.14 7.42
C PHE A 699 -34.00 41.94 6.25
N ILE A 700 -34.70 41.23 5.37
CA ILE A 700 -35.17 41.72 4.08
C ILE A 700 -36.48 42.48 4.22
N THR A 701 -37.36 42.02 5.11
CA THR A 701 -38.62 42.71 5.42
C THR A 701 -38.46 43.86 6.41
N GLN A 702 -37.28 44.02 7.02
CA GLN A 702 -36.95 45.03 8.06
C GLN A 702 -38.04 45.19 9.15
N SER A 703 -38.83 44.14 9.40
CA SER A 703 -39.97 44.16 10.30
C SER A 703 -40.02 42.88 11.12
N GLN A 704 -40.29 43.00 12.42
CA GLN A 704 -40.34 41.84 13.34
C GLN A 704 -41.52 40.88 13.08
N SER A 705 -42.46 41.25 12.20
CA SER A 705 -43.64 40.45 11.84
C SER A 705 -43.85 40.34 10.33
N GLY A 706 -42.82 40.60 9.53
CA GLY A 706 -42.91 40.75 8.07
C GLY A 706 -43.54 39.54 7.38
N SER A 707 -44.78 39.70 6.90
CA SER A 707 -45.45 38.67 6.10
C SER A 707 -44.77 38.60 4.73
N LEU A 708 -44.05 37.50 4.47
CA LEU A 708 -43.61 37.13 3.12
C LEU A 708 -44.84 36.98 2.20
N ASN A 709 -44.66 37.26 0.92
CA ASN A 709 -45.72 37.00 -0.07
C ASN A 709 -46.06 35.50 -0.07
N SER A 710 -47.34 35.16 -0.28
CA SER A 710 -47.84 33.78 -0.22
C SER A 710 -47.07 32.80 -1.12
N SER A 711 -46.62 33.26 -2.29
CA SER A 711 -45.78 32.48 -3.20
C SER A 711 -44.39 32.18 -2.63
N LEU A 712 -43.74 33.15 -1.97
CA LEU A 712 -42.42 32.97 -1.36
C LEU A 712 -42.47 32.03 -0.15
N ALA A 713 -43.54 32.11 0.66
CA ALA A 713 -43.76 31.23 1.79
C ALA A 713 -44.08 29.79 1.36
N ALA A 714 -44.81 29.61 0.26
CA ALA A 714 -45.07 28.30 -0.33
C ALA A 714 -43.77 27.65 -0.86
N PHE A 715 -42.96 28.43 -1.59
CA PHE A 715 -41.65 28.00 -2.07
C PHE A 715 -40.71 27.64 -0.91
N GLU A 716 -40.68 28.45 0.15
CA GLU A 716 -39.89 28.17 1.35
C GLU A 716 -40.28 26.83 1.99
N SER A 717 -41.57 26.58 2.17
CA SER A 717 -42.05 25.33 2.76
C SER A 717 -41.68 24.11 1.91
N GLN A 718 -41.72 24.24 0.58
CA GLN A 718 -41.36 23.16 -0.34
C GLN A 718 -39.85 22.89 -0.33
N GLU A 719 -39.03 23.92 -0.45
CA GLU A 719 -37.58 23.80 -0.50
C GLU A 719 -36.97 23.38 0.85
N THR A 720 -37.57 23.81 1.96
CA THR A 720 -37.17 23.37 3.30
C THR A 720 -37.47 21.88 3.51
N LYS A 721 -38.57 21.34 2.96
CA LYS A 721 -38.85 19.88 2.97
C LYS A 721 -37.82 19.09 2.17
N LEU A 722 -37.24 19.70 1.14
CA LEU A 722 -36.13 19.13 0.35
C LEU A 722 -34.77 19.34 1.02
N GLY A 723 -34.73 19.96 2.21
CA GLY A 723 -33.52 20.17 2.98
C GLY A 723 -32.61 21.26 2.42
N ARG A 724 -33.13 22.15 1.56
CA ARG A 724 -32.36 23.20 0.89
C ARG A 724 -32.36 24.47 1.73
N THR A 725 -31.29 25.25 1.61
CA THR A 725 -31.14 26.55 2.27
C THR A 725 -31.73 27.62 1.37
N ILE A 726 -32.61 28.45 1.92
CA ILE A 726 -33.25 29.53 1.16
C ILE A 726 -32.71 30.86 1.66
N ILE A 727 -32.41 31.74 0.72
CA ILE A 727 -32.14 33.15 0.95
C ILE A 727 -33.11 33.98 0.13
N TYR A 728 -33.38 35.20 0.54
CA TYR A 728 -34.20 36.11 -0.26
C TYR A 728 -33.39 37.33 -0.67
N VAL A 729 -33.89 38.01 -1.70
CA VAL A 729 -33.35 39.25 -2.23
C VAL A 729 -34.47 40.27 -2.26
N SER A 730 -34.22 41.43 -1.67
CA SER A 730 -35.05 42.62 -1.87
C SER A 730 -34.25 43.76 -2.45
N ILE A 731 -34.94 44.56 -3.25
CA ILE A 731 -34.39 45.80 -3.79
C ILE A 731 -35.21 46.96 -3.23
N GLN A 732 -34.53 48.06 -2.96
CA GLN A 732 -35.11 49.33 -2.58
C GLN A 732 -34.64 50.40 -3.58
N LYS A 733 -35.59 51.17 -4.11
CA LYS A 733 -35.34 52.29 -5.02
C LYS A 733 -35.61 53.62 -4.31
N GLY A 734 -34.56 54.39 -4.03
CA GLY A 734 -34.69 55.66 -3.27
C GLY A 734 -35.24 55.43 -1.85
N THR A 735 -36.23 56.23 -1.43
CA THR A 735 -36.83 56.17 -0.08
C THR A 735 -38.00 55.20 0.06
N SER A 736 -38.25 54.34 -0.94
CA SER A 736 -39.27 53.29 -0.89
C SER A 736 -38.92 52.20 0.15
N ARG A 737 -39.93 51.43 0.60
CA ARG A 737 -39.68 50.25 1.45
C ARG A 737 -39.00 49.15 0.61
N PRO A 738 -38.15 48.31 1.22
CA PRO A 738 -37.56 47.16 0.53
C PRO A 738 -38.66 46.18 0.10
N GLN A 739 -38.69 45.83 -1.19
CA GLN A 739 -39.65 44.90 -1.75
C GLN A 739 -38.97 43.55 -2.03
N PRO A 740 -39.45 42.43 -1.46
CA PRO A 740 -38.88 41.12 -1.72
C PRO A 740 -39.25 40.68 -3.14
N LEU A 741 -38.25 40.34 -3.95
CA LEU A 741 -38.42 40.06 -5.38
C LEU A 741 -38.08 38.61 -5.75
N LEU A 742 -37.08 38.05 -5.09
CA LEU A 742 -36.49 36.78 -5.47
C LEU A 742 -36.18 35.97 -4.21
N SER A 743 -36.47 34.67 -4.27
CA SER A 743 -35.93 33.67 -3.36
C SER A 743 -35.00 32.75 -4.13
N VAL A 744 -33.84 32.49 -3.54
CA VAL A 744 -32.79 31.63 -4.11
C VAL A 744 -32.66 30.42 -3.20
N SER A 745 -32.83 29.24 -3.77
CA SER A 745 -32.64 27.98 -3.08
C SER A 745 -31.25 27.43 -3.40
N LEU A 746 -30.46 27.19 -2.35
CA LEU A 746 -29.14 26.61 -2.42
C LEU A 746 -29.15 25.21 -1.80
N ALA A 747 -28.44 24.28 -2.42
CA ALA A 747 -28.18 23.00 -1.80
C ALA A 747 -26.79 22.48 -2.15
N ASP A 748 -26.30 21.62 -1.29
CA ASP A 748 -25.14 20.78 -1.57
C ASP A 748 -25.65 19.51 -2.25
N SER A 749 -25.46 19.42 -3.58
CA SER A 749 -26.02 18.34 -4.38
C SER A 749 -25.25 17.03 -4.16
N PRO A 750 -25.95 15.88 -4.12
CA PRO A 750 -25.28 14.58 -4.08
C PRO A 750 -24.50 14.35 -5.39
N LYS A 751 -23.35 13.68 -5.31
CA LYS A 751 -22.60 13.31 -6.53
C LYS A 751 -23.45 12.35 -7.38
N PRO A 752 -23.38 12.43 -8.73
CA PRO A 752 -24.11 11.53 -9.62
C PRO A 752 -23.80 10.04 -9.37
N SER A 753 -22.56 9.75 -8.99
CA SER A 753 -22.08 8.40 -8.68
C SER A 753 -22.53 7.90 -7.31
N SER A 754 -22.86 8.77 -6.34
CA SER A 754 -23.18 8.38 -4.96
C SER A 754 -24.33 7.38 -4.88
N LYS A 755 -25.41 7.61 -5.63
CA LYS A 755 -26.58 6.71 -5.67
C LYS A 755 -26.21 5.32 -6.20
N HIS A 756 -25.34 5.27 -7.21
CA HIS A 756 -24.86 4.01 -7.79
C HIS A 756 -23.93 3.29 -6.82
N ALA A 757 -22.98 4.01 -6.21
CA ALA A 757 -22.04 3.46 -5.22
C ALA A 757 -22.76 2.87 -4.00
N ILE A 758 -23.75 3.57 -3.46
CA ILE A 758 -24.54 3.09 -2.31
C ILE A 758 -25.32 1.82 -2.68
N ARG A 759 -25.91 1.77 -3.88
CA ARG A 759 -26.58 0.56 -4.37
C ARG A 759 -25.61 -0.61 -4.55
N ALA A 760 -24.40 -0.36 -5.07
CA ALA A 760 -23.37 -1.37 -5.21
C ALA A 760 -22.89 -1.91 -3.85
N LEU A 761 -22.71 -1.03 -2.85
CA LEU A 761 -22.39 -1.43 -1.47
C LEU A 761 -23.49 -2.30 -0.86
N GLN A 762 -24.76 -1.92 -1.05
CA GLN A 762 -25.91 -2.71 -0.60
C GLN A 762 -25.97 -4.08 -1.30
N ASN A 763 -25.68 -4.15 -2.60
CA ASN A 763 -25.59 -5.42 -3.36
C ASN A 763 -24.44 -6.32 -2.86
N MET A 764 -23.35 -5.73 -2.36
CA MET A 764 -22.25 -6.46 -1.71
C MET A 764 -22.60 -6.99 -0.30
N GLY A 765 -23.82 -6.74 0.17
CA GLY A 765 -24.32 -7.11 1.49
C GLY A 765 -23.83 -6.20 2.63
N ILE A 766 -23.45 -4.96 2.32
CA ILE A 766 -22.96 -3.98 3.29
C ILE A 766 -24.09 -3.00 3.63
N GLU A 767 -24.35 -2.81 4.93
CA GLU A 767 -25.26 -1.76 5.41
C GLU A 767 -24.59 -0.39 5.33
N VAL A 768 -25.32 0.59 4.80
CA VAL A 768 -24.81 1.96 4.62
C VAL A 768 -25.51 2.89 5.61
N ASP A 769 -24.69 3.62 6.36
CA ASP A 769 -25.07 4.67 7.29
C ASP A 769 -24.51 6.01 6.84
N MET A 770 -25.18 7.11 7.22
CA MET A 770 -24.73 8.47 6.95
C MET A 770 -24.60 9.25 8.26
N MET A 771 -23.46 9.92 8.46
CA MET A 771 -23.24 10.84 9.57
C MET A 771 -23.03 12.27 9.05
N THR A 772 -23.62 13.25 9.72
CA THR A 772 -23.43 14.67 9.36
C THR A 772 -23.61 15.60 10.55
N GLY A 773 -22.94 16.76 10.49
CA GLY A 773 -23.17 17.90 11.38
C GLY A 773 -24.44 18.69 11.05
N ASP A 774 -25.01 18.48 9.86
CA ASP A 774 -26.18 19.23 9.38
C ASP A 774 -27.46 18.91 10.16
N GLY A 775 -28.46 19.77 9.97
CA GLY A 775 -29.79 19.57 10.53
C GLY A 775 -30.48 18.31 10.00
N LYS A 776 -31.34 17.72 10.84
CA LYS A 776 -32.04 16.45 10.56
C LYS A 776 -32.85 16.47 9.27
N ALA A 777 -33.51 17.59 8.94
CA ALA A 777 -34.31 17.72 7.73
C ALA A 777 -33.45 17.55 6.45
N THR A 778 -32.31 18.24 6.40
CA THR A 778 -31.34 18.15 5.29
C THR A 778 -30.72 16.78 5.16
N ALA A 779 -30.31 16.18 6.28
CA ALA A 779 -29.71 14.85 6.31
C ALA A 779 -30.66 13.78 5.74
N ILE A 780 -31.93 13.78 6.17
CA ILE A 780 -32.95 12.81 5.69
C ILE A 780 -33.29 13.05 4.22
N ALA A 781 -33.37 14.32 3.79
CA ALA A 781 -33.65 14.66 2.40
C ALA A 781 -32.56 14.14 1.45
N ILE A 782 -31.29 14.33 1.79
CA ILE A 782 -30.15 13.83 1.00
C ILE A 782 -30.12 12.30 1.04
N ALA A 783 -30.26 11.69 2.23
CA ALA A 783 -30.31 10.23 2.37
C ALA A 783 -31.38 9.59 1.48
N LYS A 784 -32.56 10.20 1.37
CA LYS A 784 -33.64 9.73 0.49
C LYS A 784 -33.28 9.82 -1.00
N GLN A 785 -32.55 10.85 -1.42
CA GLN A 785 -32.10 11.00 -2.81
C GLN A 785 -31.09 9.91 -3.22
N VAL A 786 -30.18 9.56 -2.30
CA VAL A 786 -29.12 8.58 -2.56
C VAL A 786 -29.48 7.12 -2.23
N GLY A 787 -30.62 6.90 -1.54
CA GLY A 787 -31.14 5.55 -1.24
C GLY A 787 -30.69 4.97 0.11
N ILE A 788 -30.35 5.81 1.09
CA ILE A 788 -30.05 5.41 2.46
C ILE A 788 -31.33 5.42 3.29
N ARG A 789 -31.52 4.41 4.14
CA ARG A 789 -32.71 4.30 5.00
C ARG A 789 -32.67 5.39 6.09
N PRO A 790 -33.81 6.01 6.43
CA PRO A 790 -33.86 7.10 7.42
C PRO A 790 -33.47 6.67 8.84
N GLU A 791 -33.53 5.37 9.14
CA GLU A 791 -33.06 4.78 10.41
C GLU A 791 -31.52 4.76 10.56
N ASN A 792 -30.80 4.85 9.44
CA ASN A 792 -29.34 4.81 9.36
C ASN A 792 -28.71 6.20 9.18
N VAL A 793 -29.44 7.27 9.53
CA VAL A 793 -29.00 8.66 9.36
C VAL A 793 -28.81 9.32 10.72
N TRP A 794 -27.59 9.77 10.99
CA TRP A 794 -27.21 10.46 12.22
C TRP A 794 -26.88 11.91 11.89
N SER A 795 -27.68 12.84 12.39
CA SER A 795 -27.58 14.28 12.11
C SER A 795 -27.14 15.06 13.34
N THR A 796 -26.65 16.29 13.14
CA THR A 796 -26.27 17.21 14.23
C THR A 796 -25.17 16.63 15.13
N MET A 797 -24.23 15.91 14.52
CA MET A 797 -23.12 15.27 15.21
C MET A 797 -21.89 16.18 15.29
N THR A 798 -21.26 16.25 16.46
CA THR A 798 -19.94 16.86 16.62
C THR A 798 -18.82 15.88 16.22
N PRO A 799 -17.59 16.33 15.93
CA PRO A 799 -16.47 15.43 15.62
C PRO A 799 -16.23 14.32 16.66
N LYS A 800 -16.27 14.68 17.95
CA LYS A 800 -16.18 13.71 19.06
C LYS A 800 -17.39 12.77 19.12
N GLY A 801 -18.58 13.30 18.81
CA GLY A 801 -19.80 12.51 18.69
C GLY A 801 -19.69 11.43 17.62
N LYS A 802 -19.15 11.76 16.43
CA LYS A 802 -18.94 10.78 15.34
C LYS A 802 -18.06 9.60 15.79
N ALA A 803 -16.93 9.86 16.42
CA ALA A 803 -16.01 8.81 16.89
C ALA A 803 -16.64 7.92 17.98
N THR A 804 -17.38 8.52 18.91
CA THR A 804 -18.08 7.78 19.98
C THR A 804 -19.15 6.86 19.38
N MET A 805 -19.95 7.38 18.45
CA MET A 805 -20.97 6.59 17.74
C MET A 805 -20.37 5.43 16.96
N ILE A 806 -19.21 5.61 16.30
CA ILE A 806 -18.52 4.51 15.62
C ILE A 806 -18.10 3.43 16.60
N THR A 807 -17.58 3.82 17.77
CA THR A 807 -17.18 2.87 18.82
C THR A 807 -18.40 2.08 19.33
N GLU A 808 -19.53 2.74 19.57
CA GLU A 808 -20.78 2.08 19.94
C GLU A 808 -21.30 1.11 18.86
N LEU A 809 -21.17 1.49 17.58
CA LEU A 809 -21.55 0.62 16.45
C LEU A 809 -20.66 -0.64 16.40
N ILE A 810 -19.36 -0.50 16.67
CA ILE A 810 -18.41 -1.60 16.76
C ILE A 810 -18.75 -2.53 17.92
N GLU A 811 -19.03 -1.99 19.12
CA GLU A 811 -19.38 -2.80 20.29
C GLU A 811 -20.69 -3.58 20.10
N LYS A 812 -21.69 -2.97 19.43
CA LYS A 812 -23.01 -3.57 19.26
C LYS A 812 -23.08 -4.61 18.14
N HIS A 813 -22.32 -4.42 17.05
CA HIS A 813 -22.42 -5.24 15.83
C HIS A 813 -21.13 -5.99 15.46
N GLY A 814 -20.05 -5.79 16.22
CA GLY A 814 -18.72 -6.37 16.02
C GLY A 814 -17.78 -5.49 15.18
N ASP A 815 -16.54 -5.97 15.01
CA ASP A 815 -15.38 -5.27 14.41
C ASP A 815 -15.45 -5.04 12.89
N GLY A 816 -16.64 -4.75 12.33
CA GLY A 816 -16.88 -4.69 10.88
C GLY A 816 -17.35 -3.33 10.38
N VAL A 817 -16.88 -2.23 10.98
CA VAL A 817 -17.32 -0.86 10.65
C VAL A 817 -16.22 -0.11 9.91
N ALA A 818 -16.52 0.35 8.71
CA ALA A 818 -15.68 1.28 7.97
C ALA A 818 -16.25 2.69 8.01
N MET A 819 -15.39 3.70 8.10
CA MET A 819 -15.75 5.11 8.02
C MET A 819 -15.15 5.71 6.76
N VAL A 820 -15.94 6.44 5.99
CA VAL A 820 -15.49 7.19 4.80
C VAL A 820 -15.68 8.68 5.07
N GLY A 821 -14.62 9.46 4.91
CA GLY A 821 -14.67 10.91 5.10
C GLY A 821 -13.52 11.64 4.42
N ASP A 822 -13.66 12.95 4.28
CA ASP A 822 -12.68 13.84 3.65
C ASP A 822 -12.30 15.03 4.56
N GLY A 823 -13.09 15.32 5.60
CA GLY A 823 -12.86 16.47 6.48
C GLY A 823 -11.88 16.21 7.63
N ILE A 824 -11.27 17.30 8.13
CA ILE A 824 -10.54 17.33 9.42
C ILE A 824 -11.46 16.89 10.57
N ASN A 825 -12.76 17.20 10.44
CA ASN A 825 -13.80 16.83 11.39
C ASN A 825 -14.01 15.31 11.48
N ASP A 826 -13.53 14.55 10.50
CA ASP A 826 -13.71 13.11 10.41
C ASP A 826 -12.47 12.33 10.82
N SER A 827 -11.30 12.97 10.94
CA SER A 827 -10.06 12.30 11.36
C SER A 827 -10.20 11.49 12.66
N PRO A 828 -10.86 11.98 13.73
CA PRO A 828 -11.08 11.17 14.93
C PRO A 828 -11.98 9.94 14.69
N ALA A 829 -12.95 10.09 13.79
CA ALA A 829 -13.89 9.03 13.40
C ALA A 829 -13.21 7.98 12.51
N LEU A 830 -12.32 8.40 11.61
CA LEU A 830 -11.52 7.53 10.75
C LEU A 830 -10.58 6.63 11.56
N VAL A 831 -9.92 7.18 12.59
CA VAL A 831 -9.03 6.40 13.48
C VAL A 831 -9.81 5.43 14.37
N ALA A 832 -11.01 5.81 14.82
CA ALA A 832 -11.85 4.96 15.67
C ALA A 832 -12.49 3.79 14.91
N ALA A 833 -12.62 3.90 13.58
CA ALA A 833 -13.20 2.85 12.75
C ALA A 833 -12.28 1.62 12.65
N THR A 834 -12.85 0.46 12.31
CA THR A 834 -12.04 -0.73 12.02
C THR A 834 -11.18 -0.51 10.76
N VAL A 835 -11.75 0.22 9.79
CA VAL A 835 -11.05 0.71 8.61
C VAL A 835 -11.48 2.14 8.33
N GLY A 836 -10.55 3.10 8.45
CA GLY A 836 -10.76 4.47 7.99
C GLY A 836 -10.45 4.60 6.50
N ILE A 837 -11.35 5.19 5.71
CA ILE A 837 -11.17 5.43 4.27
C ILE A 837 -11.24 6.95 4.02
N ALA A 838 -10.16 7.52 3.51
CA ALA A 838 -10.12 8.93 3.11
C ALA A 838 -10.20 9.08 1.59
N LEU A 839 -10.88 10.13 1.14
CA LEU A 839 -10.87 10.59 -0.25
C LEU A 839 -9.73 11.61 -0.46
N SER A 840 -9.16 11.69 -1.66
CA SER A 840 -8.03 12.59 -1.98
C SER A 840 -8.36 14.07 -1.91
N SER A 841 -9.63 14.43 -2.07
CA SER A 841 -10.12 15.79 -1.80
C SER A 841 -9.99 16.17 -0.32
N GLY A 842 -9.73 15.18 0.54
CA GLY A 842 -9.65 15.37 1.96
C GLY A 842 -8.37 16.07 2.41
N THR A 843 -8.47 16.65 3.61
CA THR A 843 -7.34 17.35 4.22
C THR A 843 -6.18 16.39 4.54
N SER A 844 -4.95 16.91 4.61
CA SER A 844 -3.76 16.12 4.95
C SER A 844 -3.93 15.31 6.25
N VAL A 845 -4.63 15.88 7.24
CA VAL A 845 -4.97 15.23 8.51
C VAL A 845 -5.91 14.03 8.33
N ALA A 846 -6.88 14.10 7.42
CA ALA A 846 -7.77 12.98 7.09
C ALA A 846 -7.03 11.88 6.33
N ILE A 847 -6.17 12.26 5.38
CA ILE A 847 -5.31 11.33 4.64
C ILE A 847 -4.37 10.60 5.59
N GLU A 848 -3.72 11.28 6.53
CA GLU A 848 -2.82 10.67 7.51
C GLU A 848 -3.55 9.69 8.43
N ALA A 849 -4.72 10.08 8.93
CA ALA A 849 -5.56 9.29 9.83
C ALA A 849 -6.16 8.02 9.21
N ALA A 850 -6.38 7.98 7.88
CA ALA A 850 -7.06 6.87 7.23
C ALA A 850 -6.14 5.66 6.95
N ASP A 851 -6.72 4.47 7.05
CA ASP A 851 -6.11 3.19 6.69
C ASP A 851 -6.12 2.95 5.16
N ILE A 852 -7.10 3.48 4.43
CA ILE A 852 -7.18 3.43 2.96
C ILE A 852 -7.35 4.85 2.44
N VAL A 853 -6.56 5.22 1.44
CA VAL A 853 -6.63 6.53 0.78
C VAL A 853 -7.00 6.31 -0.68
N LEU A 854 -8.08 6.94 -1.12
CA LEU A 854 -8.55 6.91 -2.49
C LEU A 854 -8.06 8.17 -3.20
N MET A 855 -7.36 8.00 -4.32
CA MET A 855 -6.80 9.10 -5.10
C MET A 855 -7.86 9.88 -5.88
N ARG A 856 -9.03 9.29 -6.08
CA ARG A 856 -10.20 9.96 -6.67
C ARG A 856 -11.17 10.36 -5.57
N SER A 857 -11.95 11.40 -5.84
CA SER A 857 -13.03 11.85 -4.97
C SER A 857 -14.35 11.08 -5.16
N ASP A 858 -14.34 9.98 -5.92
CA ASP A 858 -15.54 9.18 -6.22
C ASP A 858 -15.78 8.07 -5.18
N LEU A 859 -17.04 7.92 -4.75
CA LEU A 859 -17.47 6.85 -3.85
C LEU A 859 -17.44 5.46 -4.51
N LEU A 860 -17.45 5.38 -5.85
CA LEU A 860 -17.30 4.09 -6.55
C LEU A 860 -15.95 3.43 -6.26
N ASP A 861 -14.91 4.21 -5.96
CA ASP A 861 -13.59 3.67 -5.62
C ASP A 861 -13.58 2.97 -4.26
N VAL A 862 -14.49 3.35 -3.35
CA VAL A 862 -14.72 2.61 -2.08
C VAL A 862 -15.19 1.19 -2.39
N VAL A 863 -16.13 1.03 -3.33
CA VAL A 863 -16.63 -0.29 -3.78
C VAL A 863 -15.49 -1.11 -4.37
N ALA A 864 -14.70 -0.49 -5.25
CA ALA A 864 -13.55 -1.13 -5.88
C ALA A 864 -12.50 -1.57 -4.84
N ALA A 865 -12.21 -0.74 -3.84
CA ALA A 865 -11.24 -1.03 -2.77
C ALA A 865 -11.67 -2.22 -1.90
N LEU A 866 -12.96 -2.28 -1.52
CA LEU A 866 -13.51 -3.41 -0.76
C LEU A 866 -13.53 -4.70 -1.59
N HIS A 867 -13.86 -4.61 -2.87
CA HIS A 867 -13.82 -5.74 -3.79
C HIS A 867 -12.39 -6.26 -4.01
N LEU A 868 -11.42 -5.37 -4.19
CA LEU A 868 -10.00 -5.69 -4.31
C LEU A 868 -9.50 -6.40 -3.06
N SER A 869 -9.82 -5.87 -1.87
CA SER A 869 -9.45 -6.48 -0.59
C SER A 869 -9.98 -7.91 -0.44
N ARG A 870 -11.27 -8.14 -0.76
CA ARG A 870 -11.86 -9.49 -0.78
C ARG A 870 -11.18 -10.42 -1.79
N SER A 871 -10.82 -9.90 -2.96
CA SER A 871 -10.13 -10.66 -4.03
C SER A 871 -8.73 -11.10 -3.61
N ILE A 872 -7.95 -10.19 -3.02
CA ILE A 872 -6.61 -10.50 -2.49
C ILE A 872 -6.69 -11.60 -1.43
N PHE A 873 -7.64 -11.47 -0.48
CA PHE A 873 -7.84 -12.48 0.55
C PHE A 873 -8.32 -13.83 0.03
N ALA A 874 -9.13 -13.86 -1.03
CA ALA A 874 -9.53 -15.10 -1.68
C ALA A 874 -8.31 -15.84 -2.28
N VAL A 875 -7.38 -15.11 -2.90
CA VAL A 875 -6.13 -15.66 -3.43
C VAL A 875 -5.23 -16.15 -2.30
N ILE A 876 -5.05 -15.39 -1.22
CA ILE A 876 -4.28 -15.81 -0.03
C ILE A 876 -4.85 -17.10 0.55
N LYS A 877 -6.17 -17.18 0.73
CA LYS A 877 -6.84 -18.38 1.28
C LYS A 877 -6.65 -19.60 0.36
N ARG A 878 -6.82 -19.41 -0.96
CA ARG A 878 -6.58 -20.47 -1.95
C ARG A 878 -5.14 -20.98 -1.89
N ASN A 879 -4.17 -20.07 -1.86
CA ASN A 879 -2.75 -20.39 -1.82
C ASN A 879 -2.36 -21.13 -0.55
N LEU A 880 -2.86 -20.69 0.61
CA LEU A 880 -2.61 -21.34 1.89
C LEU A 880 -3.23 -22.75 1.92
N ILE A 881 -4.45 -22.92 1.41
CA ILE A 881 -5.08 -24.24 1.28
C ILE A 881 -4.25 -25.15 0.40
N TRP A 882 -3.82 -24.70 -0.79
CA TRP A 882 -2.99 -25.51 -1.68
C TRP A 882 -1.66 -25.89 -1.04
N ALA A 883 -0.95 -24.94 -0.41
CA ALA A 883 0.31 -25.21 0.29
C ALA A 883 0.15 -26.26 1.39
N CYS A 884 -0.96 -26.21 2.15
CA CYS A 884 -1.24 -27.21 3.19
C CYS A 884 -1.61 -28.58 2.60
N ILE A 885 -2.41 -28.65 1.53
CA ILE A 885 -2.86 -29.92 0.94
C ILE A 885 -1.67 -30.77 0.47
N TYR A 886 -0.68 -30.16 -0.19
CA TYR A 886 0.51 -30.90 -0.65
C TYR A 886 1.27 -31.54 0.52
N ASN A 887 1.43 -30.81 1.63
CA ASN A 887 2.15 -31.32 2.81
C ASN A 887 1.32 -32.37 3.57
N VAL A 888 0.01 -32.16 3.71
CA VAL A 888 -0.90 -33.09 4.40
C VAL A 888 -1.00 -34.44 3.66
N LEU A 889 -0.96 -34.43 2.33
CA LEU A 889 -0.95 -35.67 1.54
C LEU A 889 0.45 -36.26 1.40
N GLY A 890 1.47 -35.41 1.28
CA GLY A 890 2.85 -35.80 1.05
C GLY A 890 3.51 -36.48 2.26
N ILE A 891 3.26 -35.99 3.48
CA ILE A 891 3.87 -36.54 4.70
C ILE A 891 3.47 -38.01 4.93
N PRO A 892 2.18 -38.40 4.94
CA PRO A 892 1.77 -39.80 5.07
C PRO A 892 2.35 -40.73 3.98
N LEU A 893 2.45 -40.22 2.75
CA LEU A 893 3.04 -40.96 1.63
C LEU A 893 4.55 -41.17 1.80
N ALA A 894 5.25 -40.16 2.34
CA ALA A 894 6.68 -40.22 2.66
C ALA A 894 6.97 -41.07 3.91
N MET A 895 6.05 -41.12 4.88
CA MET A 895 6.14 -41.98 6.06
C MET A 895 6.01 -43.48 5.72
N GLY A 896 5.59 -43.81 4.49
CA GLY A 896 5.45 -45.18 4.04
C GLY A 896 4.18 -45.88 4.53
N LEU A 897 3.17 -45.12 5.01
CA LEU A 897 1.89 -45.71 5.46
C LEU A 897 1.17 -46.49 4.35
N PHE A 898 1.40 -46.13 3.09
CA PHE A 898 0.84 -46.78 1.90
C PHE A 898 1.78 -47.78 1.23
N LEU A 899 2.88 -48.16 1.89
CA LEU A 899 3.79 -49.21 1.42
C LEU A 899 3.12 -50.56 1.10
N PRO A 900 2.09 -51.01 1.86
CA PRO A 900 1.36 -52.25 1.51
C PRO A 900 0.67 -52.19 0.14
N ILE A 901 0.35 -50.99 -0.34
CA ILE A 901 -0.28 -50.73 -1.65
C ILE A 901 0.79 -50.43 -2.71
N GLY A 902 2.07 -50.48 -2.36
CA GLY A 902 3.20 -50.17 -3.25
C GLY A 902 3.41 -48.67 -3.50
N LEU A 903 2.70 -47.79 -2.80
CA LEU A 903 2.80 -46.34 -2.95
C LEU A 903 3.72 -45.74 -1.89
N TYR A 904 4.79 -45.08 -2.33
CA TYR A 904 5.70 -44.33 -1.47
C TYR A 904 6.30 -43.15 -2.23
N MET A 905 6.74 -42.12 -1.50
CA MET A 905 7.34 -40.92 -2.10
C MET A 905 8.87 -41.00 -2.06
N HIS A 906 9.52 -40.94 -3.23
CA HIS A 906 10.97 -40.80 -3.31
C HIS A 906 11.40 -39.37 -2.90
N PRO A 907 12.52 -39.17 -2.16
CA PRO A 907 13.00 -37.83 -1.79
C PRO A 907 13.16 -36.85 -2.96
N MET A 908 13.54 -37.34 -4.14
CA MET A 908 13.59 -36.54 -5.37
C MET A 908 12.21 -36.00 -5.78
N MET A 909 11.17 -36.85 -5.70
CA MET A 909 9.79 -36.44 -6.01
C MET A 909 9.29 -35.44 -4.97
N ALA A 910 9.66 -35.62 -3.70
CA ALA A 910 9.38 -34.66 -2.63
C ALA A 910 10.04 -33.29 -2.91
N GLY A 911 11.31 -33.27 -3.33
CA GLY A 911 12.02 -32.04 -3.71
C GLY A 911 11.43 -31.36 -4.94
N ALA A 912 11.00 -32.13 -5.95
CA ALA A 912 10.31 -31.58 -7.11
C ALA A 912 8.92 -31.02 -6.74
N ALA A 913 8.14 -31.75 -5.93
CA ALA A 913 6.83 -31.31 -5.45
C ALA A 913 6.90 -30.00 -4.66
N MET A 914 7.95 -29.83 -3.83
CA MET A 914 8.24 -28.56 -3.15
C MET A 914 8.41 -27.40 -4.15
N ALA A 915 9.24 -27.57 -5.18
CA ALA A 915 9.47 -26.53 -6.18
C ALA A 915 8.18 -26.17 -6.94
N PHE A 916 7.39 -27.17 -7.34
CA PHE A 916 6.10 -26.94 -7.99
C PHE A 916 5.07 -26.26 -7.08
N SER A 917 5.04 -26.61 -5.79
CA SER A 917 4.16 -25.96 -4.82
C SER A 917 4.44 -24.45 -4.73
N SER A 918 5.71 -24.06 -4.61
CA SER A 918 6.09 -22.63 -4.56
C SER A 918 5.73 -21.89 -5.86
N VAL A 919 5.97 -22.50 -7.03
CA VAL A 919 5.59 -21.92 -8.32
C VAL A 919 4.08 -21.77 -8.45
N SER A 920 3.29 -22.75 -8.01
CA SER A 920 1.83 -22.71 -8.07
C SER A 920 1.25 -21.57 -7.22
N VAL A 921 1.81 -21.34 -6.03
CA VAL A 921 1.40 -20.24 -5.14
C VAL A 921 1.76 -18.88 -5.74
N VAL A 922 2.99 -18.74 -6.26
CA VAL A 922 3.44 -17.50 -6.89
C VAL A 922 2.63 -17.16 -8.14
N THR A 923 2.42 -18.13 -9.02
CA THR A 923 1.62 -17.94 -10.25
C THR A 923 0.18 -17.57 -9.92
N SER A 924 -0.41 -18.23 -8.92
CA SER A 924 -1.71 -17.87 -8.37
C SER A 924 -1.74 -16.43 -7.82
N SER A 925 -0.72 -15.98 -7.10
CA SER A 925 -0.62 -14.58 -6.65
C SER A 925 -0.48 -13.59 -7.80
N LEU A 926 0.24 -13.94 -8.87
CA LEU A 926 0.38 -13.10 -10.06
C LEU A 926 -0.93 -12.96 -10.85
N THR A 927 -1.92 -13.85 -10.68
CA THR A 927 -3.25 -13.68 -11.29
C THR A 927 -3.96 -12.39 -10.84
N LEU A 928 -3.56 -11.82 -9.70
CA LEU A 928 -4.06 -10.51 -9.25
C LEU A 928 -3.66 -9.36 -10.19
N LYS A 929 -2.63 -9.51 -11.04
CA LYS A 929 -2.29 -8.53 -12.08
C LYS A 929 -3.39 -8.37 -13.13
N TRP A 930 -4.24 -9.38 -13.29
CA TRP A 930 -5.38 -9.34 -14.20
C TRP A 930 -6.67 -8.88 -13.53
N TRP A 931 -6.61 -8.44 -12.27
CA TRP A 931 -7.76 -7.85 -11.61
C TRP A 931 -8.19 -6.58 -12.36
N ARG A 932 -9.48 -6.51 -12.67
CA ARG A 932 -10.14 -5.33 -13.25
C ARG A 932 -11.18 -4.83 -12.26
N ARG A 933 -11.49 -3.53 -12.35
CA ARG A 933 -12.58 -2.92 -11.57
C ARG A 933 -13.89 -3.66 -11.85
N PRO A 934 -14.68 -4.00 -10.80
CA PRO A 934 -15.97 -4.65 -11.00
C PRO A 934 -16.92 -3.74 -11.79
N ALA A 935 -17.80 -4.32 -12.59
CA ALA A 935 -18.78 -3.55 -13.38
C ALA A 935 -19.68 -2.67 -12.48
N ASP A 936 -19.96 -3.13 -11.25
CA ASP A 936 -20.74 -2.39 -10.25
C ASP A 936 -20.03 -1.15 -9.70
N SER A 937 -18.71 -1.02 -9.89
CA SER A 937 -17.93 0.17 -9.52
C SER A 937 -17.66 1.11 -10.69
N LEU A 938 -18.37 0.95 -11.82
CA LEU A 938 -18.29 1.83 -12.98
C LEU A 938 -19.65 2.50 -13.19
N MET A 939 -19.64 3.71 -13.73
CA MET A 939 -20.88 4.36 -14.14
C MET A 939 -21.48 3.59 -15.34
N PRO A 940 -22.82 3.49 -15.46
CA PRO A 940 -23.47 2.76 -16.53
C PRO A 940 -23.03 3.19 -17.95
N ASP A 941 -22.73 4.47 -18.13
CA ASP A 941 -22.36 5.04 -19.43
C ASP A 941 -20.89 4.74 -19.84
N ASP A 942 -20.00 4.46 -18.87
CA ASP A 942 -18.58 4.14 -19.10
C ASP A 942 -18.34 2.69 -19.55
N THR A 943 -19.39 1.85 -19.56
CA THR A 943 -19.29 0.41 -19.87
C THR A 943 -19.04 0.10 -21.36
N SER A 944 -19.05 1.11 -22.23
CA SER A 944 -19.05 0.92 -23.69
C SER A 944 -17.68 0.64 -24.32
N VAL A 945 -16.55 0.78 -23.61
CA VAL A 945 -15.22 0.75 -24.26
C VAL A 945 -14.53 -0.62 -24.30
N ASP A 946 -14.86 -1.60 -23.44
CA ASP A 946 -13.97 -2.78 -23.29
C ASP A 946 -14.64 -4.18 -23.29
N SER A 947 -15.92 -4.27 -23.68
CA SER A 947 -16.68 -5.54 -23.68
C SER A 947 -16.36 -6.48 -24.87
N GLY A 948 -15.36 -6.18 -25.70
CA GLY A 948 -15.10 -6.88 -26.97
C GLY A 948 -14.12 -8.07 -26.94
N ALA A 949 -13.35 -8.28 -25.87
CA ALA A 949 -12.35 -9.36 -25.83
C ALA A 949 -12.88 -10.58 -25.05
N GLY A 950 -13.54 -11.49 -25.76
CA GLY A 950 -14.04 -12.75 -25.23
C GLY A 950 -12.97 -13.56 -24.48
N TRP A 951 -13.41 -14.18 -23.39
CA TRP A 951 -12.65 -15.03 -22.43
C TRP A 951 -11.78 -16.12 -23.08
N THR A 952 -12.04 -16.48 -24.35
CA THR A 952 -11.33 -17.51 -25.12
C THR A 952 -10.15 -16.97 -25.95
N GLY A 953 -10.15 -15.70 -26.36
CA GLY A 953 -9.09 -15.11 -27.20
C GLY A 953 -7.83 -14.75 -26.42
N LEU A 954 -8.00 -14.17 -25.23
CA LEU A 954 -6.89 -13.75 -24.35
C LEU A 954 -6.09 -14.92 -23.78
N PHE A 955 -6.74 -16.06 -23.52
CA PHE A 955 -6.05 -17.26 -23.05
C PHE A 955 -5.13 -17.82 -24.13
N PHE A 956 -5.55 -17.80 -25.40
CA PHE A 956 -4.76 -18.30 -26.51
C PHE A 956 -3.62 -17.36 -26.88
N ASP A 957 -3.86 -16.04 -26.96
CA ASP A 957 -2.80 -15.08 -27.32
C ASP A 957 -1.80 -14.85 -26.18
N SER A 958 -2.23 -14.85 -24.92
CA SER A 958 -1.31 -14.76 -23.78
C SER A 958 -0.58 -16.07 -23.53
N ALA A 959 -1.20 -17.24 -23.76
CA ALA A 959 -0.47 -18.51 -23.75
C ALA A 959 0.55 -18.55 -24.89
N ARG A 960 0.24 -17.99 -26.05
CA ARG A 960 1.17 -17.93 -27.19
C ARG A 960 2.31 -16.95 -26.96
N SER A 961 2.07 -15.82 -26.30
CA SER A 961 3.12 -14.88 -25.87
C SER A 961 3.98 -15.47 -24.74
N ALA A 962 3.37 -16.11 -23.74
CA ALA A 962 4.11 -16.74 -22.64
C ALA A 962 4.91 -17.97 -23.10
N VAL A 963 4.37 -18.75 -24.03
CA VAL A 963 5.08 -19.84 -24.70
C VAL A 963 6.14 -19.29 -25.66
N GLY A 964 5.89 -18.17 -26.33
CA GLY A 964 6.84 -17.45 -27.16
C GLY A 964 8.05 -16.93 -26.38
N ASP A 965 7.83 -16.35 -25.21
CA ASP A 965 8.87 -15.88 -24.29
C ASP A 965 9.61 -17.05 -23.63
N ALA A 966 8.91 -18.14 -23.29
CA ALA A 966 9.53 -19.36 -22.83
C ALA A 966 10.40 -20.00 -23.92
N TRP A 967 9.95 -20.00 -25.17
CA TRP A 967 10.67 -20.52 -26.33
C TRP A 967 11.85 -19.62 -26.73
N GLY A 968 11.70 -18.30 -26.62
CA GLY A 968 12.77 -17.32 -26.79
C GLY A 968 13.85 -17.45 -25.72
N SER A 969 13.47 -17.73 -24.46
CA SER A 969 14.41 -17.98 -23.37
C SER A 969 15.17 -19.31 -23.52
N VAL A 970 14.52 -20.34 -24.06
CA VAL A 970 15.17 -21.62 -24.42
C VAL A 970 16.10 -21.45 -25.61
N ARG A 971 15.74 -20.64 -26.61
CA ARG A 971 16.60 -20.33 -27.77
C ARG A 971 17.84 -19.51 -27.37
N GLY A 972 17.68 -18.57 -26.44
CA GLY A 972 18.79 -17.78 -25.86
C GLY A 972 19.75 -18.59 -24.99
N LEU A 973 19.32 -19.74 -24.46
CA LEU A 973 20.19 -20.69 -23.75
C LEU A 973 21.04 -21.55 -24.70
N VAL A 974 20.64 -21.67 -25.97
CA VAL A 974 21.33 -22.50 -26.99
C VAL A 974 22.20 -21.65 -27.92
N SER A 975 21.87 -20.38 -28.16
CA SER A 975 22.74 -19.47 -28.91
C SER A 975 23.59 -18.60 -27.98
N GLY A 976 24.81 -19.04 -27.68
CA GLY A 976 25.81 -18.19 -27.04
C GLY A 976 26.20 -17.04 -27.95
N ARG A 977 25.63 -15.85 -27.73
CA ARG A 977 26.14 -14.60 -28.33
C ARG A 977 25.94 -13.45 -27.35
N GLN A 978 27.05 -12.86 -26.91
CA GLN A 978 27.09 -11.62 -26.16
C GLN A 978 26.42 -10.52 -26.99
N THR A 979 25.47 -9.81 -26.38
CA THR A 979 25.02 -8.49 -26.85
C THR A 979 24.97 -7.56 -25.66
N ASP A 980 25.74 -6.48 -25.76
CA ASP A 980 25.72 -5.32 -24.88
C ASP A 980 24.31 -4.75 -24.75
N TYR A 981 23.94 -4.39 -23.53
CA TYR A 981 22.70 -3.67 -23.24
C TYR A 981 22.85 -2.20 -23.64
N GLY A 982 22.42 -1.87 -24.86
CA GLY A 982 22.06 -0.52 -25.26
C GLY A 982 20.57 -0.26 -25.02
N TYR A 983 20.24 0.89 -24.44
CA TYR A 983 18.87 1.39 -24.30
C TYR A 983 18.13 1.32 -25.64
N SER A 984 16.98 0.65 -25.67
CA SER A 984 16.05 0.69 -26.81
C SER A 984 14.97 1.73 -26.52
N GLN A 985 14.96 2.78 -27.34
CA GLN A 985 13.84 3.70 -27.46
C GLN A 985 12.63 2.93 -28.00
N LEU A 986 11.48 3.05 -27.34
CA LEU A 986 10.20 2.58 -27.86
C LEU A 986 9.80 3.44 -29.08
N PRO A 987 9.36 2.86 -30.20
CA PRO A 987 8.78 3.62 -31.30
C PRO A 987 7.33 4.00 -30.97
N VAL A 988 7.01 5.27 -31.14
CA VAL A 988 5.64 5.78 -31.15
C VAL A 988 5.03 5.43 -32.52
N GLU A 989 4.13 4.46 -32.56
CA GLU A 989 3.28 4.23 -33.73
C GLU A 989 2.16 5.29 -33.75
N MET A 990 2.23 6.22 -34.70
CA MET A 990 1.13 7.11 -35.04
C MET A 990 0.09 6.35 -35.88
N SER A 991 -1.16 6.29 -35.42
CA SER A 991 -2.28 5.84 -36.23
C SER A 991 -2.70 6.95 -37.19
N SER A 992 -2.45 6.75 -38.48
CA SER A 992 -3.01 7.53 -39.58
C SER A 992 -4.28 6.87 -40.12
N ALA A 993 -5.42 7.54 -39.99
CA ALA A 993 -6.63 7.42 -40.84
C ALA A 993 -7.70 8.38 -40.29
N SER A 994 -8.43 9.17 -41.05
CA SER A 994 -8.47 9.46 -42.49
C SER A 994 -9.47 10.61 -42.66
N ALA A 995 -9.12 11.62 -43.44
CA ALA A 995 -10.07 12.60 -43.95
C ALA A 995 -11.01 11.93 -44.96
N VAL A 996 -12.32 11.93 -44.68
CA VAL A 996 -13.47 12.32 -45.55
C VAL A 996 -14.61 12.70 -44.62
#